data_AF-A0AAD5H0L0-F1
#
_entry.id   AF-A0AAD5H0L0-F1
#
_cell.length_a   1.000
_cell.length_b   1.000
_cell.length_c   1.000
_cell.angle_alpha   90.00
_cell.angle_beta   90.00
_cell.angle_gamma   90.00
#
_symmetry.space_group_name_H-M   'P 1'
#
loop_
_entity.id
_entity.type
_entity.pdbx_description
1 polymer ?
#
loop_
_entity_poly.entity_id
_entity_poly.type
_entity_poly.pdbx_seq_one_letter_code
_entity_poly.pdbx_strand_id
1 'polypeptide(L)'
;MDGQTPSPALMWRAALDALRAALDTPMHSGNALVQAAGRLLQTVSGLPPISSGADHDSLRSELNRLLGDASSHLQAMDRALAAMLEERRPWSAVLLLAATAICLTRACTSLAAYPRLSDSTAVYALCAAALSLLTGSMLRVQQQLESRGGQCYLHALVVEMVLVVGSSSDDAQRVQQVLRGNTAALRAAFGCGMLQQASELLAVSALPANEAAAAALARTAAKPAVLLPWMARLVPMVQQLRNADPAADSEAKWATVMPTLVTLLLKAPAFQSRYEAAIRRDVPLQRQVVLACLISLECGTQQLDAGAAGSADGGRQDGTPVAAALREQVGAEAAADALGTGSGWLAVCRALTLLSMKPVATGLSAVAHGPTSARLLDCATAALRHLVSPAAEQQLAGQTQAATASAALSLVAAGHAAQVDAPGRSTSDLCRSARKVLRLLPDAIAALRLAAAAEGGSTDGLAALATVNITSLAGPRLLQHVRPAEMSAADVVAWCTAAVAALRVLPLLLQLQPRLRGVNLAAEVPDATSLLDSLPGHLLGVVASQLHSVNQFNVQLTCTAEGQAEAVETQAEPLFLLHSVAVRCLHWLCTLDDAQLAAMPVLATWDGWHTLVHAIFNEAVGVHRMGRCLAEGEEDKQREVAFTQRLHSLCLAHAPLVPLLSEKTGRRIDGPTLGFFTQLLYIVAFAPPAAVDPQLLAGFERSVRSSLQAAASSPRVEAVWEGVYTWLVEGEDQPQYCAFLLTSGLMQEGLAAAEAAAVANGMPMPSVAHRLLACVHVCCSNLGHAADELVNRPGAATSDASCSQIQAITAACIELDVALAELSFSFPPPPSLATLPLYQATVVPAAATLATKLQEYWQLPEQLQTNRLEAARAAAARSCAYLRCANLGGEGGALAGTGSSTRCR
;
A
#
# COMPACT_ATOMS: atom_id res chain seq x y z
N MET A 1 -18.72 60.11 -7.52
CA MET A 1 -17.33 60.25 -7.05
C MET A 1 -16.62 58.98 -7.45
N ASP A 2 -15.81 59.07 -8.51
CA ASP A 2 -15.07 57.92 -9.03
C ASP A 2 -14.04 57.48 -7.97
N GLY A 3 -14.26 56.30 -7.39
CA GLY A 3 -13.40 55.73 -6.36
C GLY A 3 -12.07 55.28 -6.96
N GLN A 4 -11.17 56.23 -7.23
CA GLN A 4 -9.78 55.93 -7.56
C GLN A 4 -9.15 55.21 -6.36
N THR A 5 -8.82 53.93 -6.55
CA THR A 5 -8.02 53.19 -5.59
C THR A 5 -6.67 53.91 -5.44
N PRO A 6 -6.20 54.17 -4.20
CA PRO A 6 -4.94 54.86 -3.97
C PRO A 6 -3.78 54.10 -4.64
N SER A 7 -2.77 54.82 -5.12
CA SER A 7 -1.62 54.18 -5.77
C SER A 7 -0.91 53.23 -4.79
N PRO A 8 -0.35 52.09 -5.27
CA PRO A 8 0.41 51.16 -4.45
C PRO A 8 1.44 51.85 -3.54
N ALA A 9 2.19 52.81 -4.07
CA ALA A 9 3.20 53.55 -3.32
C ALA A 9 2.60 54.37 -2.16
N LEU A 10 1.42 54.96 -2.34
CA LEU A 10 0.71 55.68 -1.26
C LEU A 10 0.20 54.72 -0.19
N MET A 11 -0.30 53.55 -0.58
CA MET A 11 -0.72 52.52 0.37
C MET A 11 0.46 51.99 1.19
N TRP A 12 1.61 51.78 0.54
CA TRP A 12 2.85 51.36 1.19
C TRP A 12 3.42 52.43 2.14
N ARG A 13 3.40 53.70 1.74
CA ARG A 13 3.79 54.80 2.65
C ARG A 13 2.87 54.89 3.86
N ALA A 14 1.56 54.79 3.66
CA ALA A 14 0.60 54.78 4.77
C ALA A 14 0.84 53.61 5.74
N ALA A 15 1.21 52.42 5.24
CA ALA A 15 1.57 51.29 6.08
C ALA A 15 2.88 51.52 6.86
N LEU A 16 3.90 52.11 6.23
CA LEU A 16 5.17 52.44 6.88
C LEU A 16 5.00 53.54 7.94
N ASP A 17 4.18 54.56 7.68
CA ASP A 17 3.86 55.62 8.64
C ASP A 17 3.07 55.05 9.84
N ALA A 18 2.12 54.14 9.58
CA ALA A 18 1.40 53.44 10.64
C ALA A 18 2.33 52.55 11.49
N LEU A 19 3.31 51.90 10.86
CA LEU A 19 4.31 51.08 11.55
C LEU A 19 5.21 51.95 12.43
N ARG A 20 5.69 53.07 11.90
CA ARG A 20 6.52 54.03 12.63
C ARG A 20 5.78 54.62 13.82
N ALA A 21 4.53 55.05 13.62
CA ALA A 21 3.69 55.56 14.70
C ALA A 21 3.45 54.51 15.79
N ALA A 22 3.31 53.23 15.43
CA ALA A 22 3.19 52.14 16.39
C ALA A 22 4.49 51.91 17.19
N LEU A 23 5.65 52.00 16.53
CA LEU A 23 6.98 51.87 17.17
C LEU A 23 7.31 53.03 18.12
N ASP A 24 6.92 54.25 17.76
CA ASP A 24 7.19 55.47 18.54
C ASP A 24 6.18 55.69 19.70
N THR A 25 5.10 54.89 19.77
CA THR A 25 4.08 55.04 20.82
C THR A 25 4.65 54.62 22.19
N PRO A 26 4.62 55.49 23.22
CA PRO A 26 5.20 55.18 24.53
C PRO A 26 4.52 53.97 25.18
N MET A 27 5.34 53.02 25.62
CA MET A 27 4.93 51.68 26.12
C MET A 27 3.95 51.70 27.31
N HIS A 28 3.81 52.84 28.00
CA HIS A 28 2.94 52.98 29.18
C HIS A 28 1.45 53.22 28.83
N SER A 29 1.13 53.54 27.56
CA SER A 29 -0.25 53.78 27.10
C SER A 29 -0.75 52.60 26.25
N GLY A 30 -1.22 51.55 26.93
CA GLY A 30 -1.67 50.34 26.27
C GLY A 30 -2.71 50.59 25.15
N ASN A 31 -3.78 51.34 25.43
CA ASN A 31 -4.86 51.57 24.46
C ASN A 31 -4.39 52.30 23.19
N ALA A 32 -3.43 53.23 23.31
CA ALA A 32 -2.88 53.93 22.15
C ALA A 32 -2.09 52.97 21.24
N LEU A 33 -1.35 52.05 21.85
CA LEU A 33 -0.56 51.03 21.14
C LEU A 33 -1.46 50.04 20.38
N VAL A 34 -2.60 49.63 20.94
CA VAL A 34 -3.59 48.78 20.23
C VAL A 34 -4.16 49.48 19.03
N GLN A 35 -4.58 50.73 19.20
CA GLN A 35 -5.18 51.50 18.10
C GLN A 35 -4.17 51.77 16.99
N ALA A 36 -2.88 51.94 17.32
CA ALA A 36 -1.81 52.02 16.33
C ALA A 36 -1.60 50.67 15.62
N ALA A 37 -1.52 49.56 16.35
CA ALA A 37 -1.34 48.22 15.79
C ALA A 37 -2.54 47.75 14.94
N GLY A 38 -3.78 48.06 15.36
CA GLY A 38 -5.00 47.73 14.62
C GLY A 38 -5.09 48.49 13.30
N ARG A 39 -4.72 49.78 13.30
CA ARG A 39 -4.60 50.58 12.06
C ARG A 39 -3.53 50.01 11.13
N LEU A 40 -2.37 49.65 11.67
CA LEU A 40 -1.31 48.99 10.89
C LEU A 40 -1.82 47.71 10.21
N LEU A 41 -2.46 46.80 10.95
CA LEU A 41 -2.99 45.55 10.40
C LEU A 41 -3.98 45.80 9.25
N GLN A 42 -4.95 46.70 9.45
CA GLN A 42 -5.93 47.05 8.42
C GLN A 42 -5.27 47.59 7.15
N THR A 43 -4.20 48.38 7.31
CA THR A 43 -3.46 48.97 6.19
C THR A 43 -2.64 47.93 5.45
N VAL A 44 -2.01 47.00 6.18
CA VAL A 44 -1.13 45.96 5.62
C VAL A 44 -1.90 44.87 4.88
N SER A 45 -3.09 44.48 5.36
CA SER A 45 -3.92 43.43 4.74
C SER A 45 -4.43 43.76 3.33
N GLY A 46 -4.33 45.02 2.89
CA GLY A 46 -4.77 45.47 1.56
C GLY A 46 -3.65 45.89 0.61
N LEU A 47 -2.37 45.67 0.95
CA LEU A 47 -1.25 46.18 0.17
C LEU A 47 -1.11 45.45 -1.18
N PRO A 48 -1.13 46.17 -2.32
CA PRO A 48 -0.84 45.57 -3.61
C PRO A 48 0.67 45.26 -3.77
N PRO A 49 1.03 44.25 -4.58
CA PRO A 49 2.42 43.97 -4.90
C PRO A 49 3.11 45.16 -5.58
N ILE A 50 4.36 45.44 -5.20
CA ILE A 50 5.13 46.57 -5.72
C ILE A 50 5.58 46.26 -7.15
N SER A 51 4.86 46.77 -8.14
CA SER A 51 5.20 46.62 -9.56
C SER A 51 5.88 47.88 -10.14
N SER A 52 7.19 47.78 -10.39
CA SER A 52 8.07 48.70 -11.16
C SER A 52 8.75 49.89 -10.43
N GLY A 53 9.85 50.38 -11.04
CA GLY A 53 11.14 50.61 -10.37
C GLY A 53 11.52 52.03 -9.90
N ALA A 54 10.67 53.05 -10.02
CA ALA A 54 11.04 54.40 -9.55
C ALA A 54 10.71 54.64 -8.05
N ASP A 55 9.60 54.08 -7.55
CA ASP A 55 9.23 54.16 -6.13
C ASP A 55 9.97 53.11 -5.26
N HIS A 56 10.60 52.12 -5.90
CA HIS A 56 11.21 50.98 -5.22
C HIS A 56 12.43 51.38 -4.37
N ASP A 57 13.31 52.24 -4.88
CA ASP A 57 14.52 52.63 -4.15
C ASP A 57 14.22 53.58 -2.99
N SER A 58 13.22 54.46 -3.15
CA SER A 58 12.72 55.31 -2.06
C SER A 58 12.05 54.49 -0.96
N LEU A 59 11.16 53.56 -1.32
CA LEU A 59 10.53 52.63 -0.37
C LEU A 59 11.57 51.74 0.31
N ARG A 60 12.57 51.24 -0.44
CA ARG A 60 13.66 50.41 0.08
C ARG A 60 14.55 51.16 1.06
N SER A 61 14.95 52.39 0.74
CA SER A 61 15.75 53.23 1.64
C SER A 61 14.98 53.56 2.92
N GLU A 62 13.68 53.85 2.82
CA GLU A 62 12.83 54.13 3.97
C GLU A 62 12.59 52.88 4.83
N LEU A 63 12.40 51.72 4.19
CA LEU A 63 12.34 50.42 4.85
C LEU A 63 13.64 50.14 5.59
N ASN A 64 14.80 50.26 4.94
CA ASN A 64 16.10 49.99 5.55
C ASN A 64 16.37 50.88 6.77
N ARG A 65 15.95 52.15 6.70
CA ARG A 65 16.02 53.08 7.83
C ARG A 65 15.13 52.64 8.99
N LEU A 66 13.86 52.33 8.72
CA LEU A 66 12.90 51.86 9.72
C LEU A 66 13.32 50.51 10.33
N LEU A 67 13.81 49.59 9.50
CA LEU A 67 14.22 48.24 9.92
C LEU A 67 15.53 48.23 10.71
N GLY A 68 16.46 49.15 10.41
CA GLY A 68 17.70 49.32 11.18
C GLY A 68 17.44 49.64 12.65
N ASP A 69 16.44 50.49 12.91
CA ASP A 69 16.03 50.85 14.26
C ASP A 69 15.06 49.84 14.89
N ALA A 70 14.27 49.11 14.09
CA ALA A 70 13.23 48.21 14.58
C ALA A 70 13.76 47.04 15.45
N SER A 71 14.97 46.53 15.21
CA SER A 71 15.56 45.47 16.06
C SER A 71 15.76 45.96 17.51
N SER A 72 16.23 47.20 17.67
CA SER A 72 16.39 47.83 19.00
C SER A 72 15.06 48.08 19.71
N HIS A 73 14.02 48.46 18.95
CA HIS A 73 12.67 48.66 19.45
C HIS A 73 12.06 47.33 19.91
N LEU A 74 12.15 46.27 19.10
CA LEU A 74 11.69 44.92 19.48
C LEU A 74 12.39 44.38 20.72
N GLN A 75 13.71 44.61 20.87
CA GLN A 75 14.44 44.27 22.10
C GLN A 75 14.03 45.12 23.31
N ALA A 76 13.64 46.38 23.11
CA ALA A 76 13.07 47.21 24.17
C ALA A 76 11.68 46.71 24.57
N MET A 77 10.84 46.31 23.60
CA MET A 77 9.55 45.67 23.87
C MET A 77 9.70 44.37 24.66
N ASP A 78 10.67 43.53 24.30
CA ASP A 78 10.95 42.27 25.00
C ASP A 78 11.35 42.51 26.46
N ARG A 79 12.24 43.47 26.71
CA ARG A 79 12.64 43.87 28.06
C ARG A 79 11.49 44.46 28.87
N ALA A 80 10.65 45.30 28.25
CA ALA A 80 9.48 45.86 28.89
C ALA A 80 8.46 44.77 29.26
N LEU A 81 8.20 43.83 28.36
CA LEU A 81 7.29 42.71 28.60
C LEU A 81 7.81 41.80 29.73
N ALA A 82 9.12 41.51 29.74
CA ALA A 82 9.76 40.76 30.82
C ALA A 82 9.62 41.46 32.18
N ALA A 83 9.92 42.76 32.25
CA ALA A 83 9.78 43.54 33.48
C ALA A 83 8.32 43.59 33.96
N MET A 84 7.36 43.77 33.06
CA MET A 84 5.93 43.78 33.40
C MET A 84 5.44 42.44 33.96
N LEU A 85 5.98 41.32 33.45
CA LEU A 85 5.69 39.97 33.95
C LEU A 85 6.27 39.75 35.36
N GLU A 86 7.49 40.22 35.61
CA GLU A 86 8.15 40.15 36.93
C GLU A 86 7.44 41.03 37.98
N GLU A 87 7.02 42.24 37.58
CA GLU A 87 6.30 43.19 38.41
C GLU A 87 4.82 42.84 38.65
N ARG A 88 4.32 41.74 38.06
CA ARG A 88 2.90 41.30 38.14
C ARG A 88 1.90 42.40 37.75
N ARG A 89 2.24 43.21 36.74
CA ARG A 89 1.37 44.28 36.20
C ARG A 89 0.02 43.73 35.72
N PRO A 90 -1.01 44.59 35.55
CA PRO A 90 -2.33 44.17 35.08
C PRO A 90 -2.24 43.39 33.77
N TRP A 91 -2.85 42.20 33.70
CA TRP A 91 -2.80 41.30 32.53
C TRP A 91 -3.31 41.93 31.24
N SER A 92 -4.22 42.90 31.34
CA SER A 92 -4.70 43.66 30.19
C SER A 92 -3.55 44.36 29.47
N ALA A 93 -2.57 44.90 30.19
CA ALA A 93 -1.41 45.58 29.61
C ALA A 93 -0.39 44.59 29.01
N VAL A 94 -0.22 43.43 29.65
CA VAL A 94 0.66 42.35 29.17
C VAL A 94 0.13 41.75 27.86
N LEU A 95 -1.18 41.45 27.80
CA LEU A 95 -1.83 40.89 26.60
C LEU A 95 -1.85 41.88 25.43
N LEU A 96 -1.96 43.17 25.74
CA LEU A 96 -1.89 44.24 24.76
C LEU A 96 -0.54 44.33 24.06
N LEU A 97 0.51 44.33 24.86
CA LEU A 97 1.88 44.41 24.37
C LEU A 97 2.24 43.17 23.54
N ALA A 98 1.74 42.00 23.96
CA ALA A 98 1.80 40.75 23.23
C ALA A 98 1.07 40.79 21.88
N ALA A 99 -0.14 41.36 21.82
CA ALA A 99 -0.87 41.53 20.57
C ALA A 99 -0.14 42.47 19.60
N THR A 100 0.39 43.60 20.09
CA THR A 100 1.20 44.53 19.28
C THR A 100 2.44 43.85 18.71
N ALA A 101 3.13 43.04 19.52
CA ALA A 101 4.29 42.26 19.08
C ALA A 101 3.96 41.31 17.91
N ILE A 102 2.82 40.62 17.96
CA ILE A 102 2.36 39.72 16.90
C ILE A 102 2.02 40.51 15.62
N CYS A 103 1.31 41.63 15.75
CA CYS A 103 0.95 42.48 14.61
C CYS A 103 2.19 43.00 13.88
N LEU A 104 3.18 43.47 14.66
CA LEU A 104 4.44 43.97 14.13
C LEU A 104 5.21 42.86 13.43
N THR A 105 5.31 41.69 14.07
CA THR A 105 5.95 40.50 13.48
C THR A 105 5.35 40.12 12.13
N ARG A 106 4.03 40.18 12.01
CA ARG A 106 3.32 39.85 10.78
C ARG A 106 3.52 40.88 9.67
N ALA A 107 3.54 42.17 10.03
CA ALA A 107 3.90 43.22 9.07
C ALA A 107 5.32 43.00 8.55
N CYS A 108 6.24 42.63 9.45
CA CYS A 108 7.62 42.31 9.12
C CYS A 108 7.77 41.06 8.22
N THR A 109 7.01 39.98 8.44
CA THR A 109 7.04 38.79 7.57
C THR A 109 6.48 39.07 6.19
N SER A 110 5.35 39.78 6.10
CA SER A 110 4.77 40.21 4.82
C SER A 110 5.74 41.06 4.01
N LEU A 111 6.52 41.92 4.67
CA LEU A 111 7.60 42.70 4.06
C LEU A 111 8.77 41.83 3.60
N ALA A 112 9.18 40.86 4.41
CA ALA A 112 10.30 39.96 4.14
C ALA A 112 10.03 38.98 2.98
N ALA A 113 8.77 38.66 2.70
CA ALA A 113 8.38 37.78 1.60
C ALA A 113 8.60 38.38 0.20
N TYR A 114 8.95 39.68 0.08
CA TYR A 114 9.21 40.32 -1.20
C TYR A 114 10.62 40.00 -1.75
N PRO A 115 10.74 39.31 -2.90
CA PRO A 115 12.02 38.78 -3.41
C PRO A 115 13.10 39.83 -3.71
N ARG A 116 12.70 41.11 -3.86
CA ARG A 116 13.58 42.22 -4.28
C ARG A 116 14.13 43.07 -3.12
N LEU A 117 13.71 42.80 -1.89
CA LEU A 117 14.22 43.46 -0.67
C LEU A 117 15.42 42.72 -0.03
N SER A 118 16.01 41.75 -0.73
CA SER A 118 17.06 40.81 -0.28
C SER A 118 18.43 41.41 0.06
N ASP A 119 18.53 42.73 0.35
CA ASP A 119 19.72 43.21 1.04
C ASP A 119 19.63 42.84 2.53
N SER A 120 20.17 41.64 2.74
CA SER A 120 20.10 40.71 3.86
C SER A 120 19.95 41.26 5.29
N THR A 121 20.78 42.19 5.75
CA THR A 121 21.06 42.30 7.19
C THR A 121 19.93 42.88 8.04
N ALA A 122 19.19 43.88 7.56
CA ALA A 122 18.18 44.59 8.34
C ALA A 122 16.88 43.78 8.52
N VAL A 123 16.42 43.14 7.44
CA VAL A 123 15.29 42.19 7.48
C VAL A 123 15.62 41.02 8.41
N TYR A 124 16.88 40.57 8.45
CA TYR A 124 17.28 39.46 9.32
C TYR A 124 17.39 39.86 10.81
N ALA A 125 17.91 41.05 11.12
CA ALA A 125 17.94 41.57 12.49
C ALA A 125 16.53 41.75 13.07
N LEU A 126 15.58 42.09 12.19
CA LEU A 126 14.16 42.20 12.49
C LEU A 126 13.50 40.84 12.72
N CYS A 127 13.67 39.87 11.81
CA CYS A 127 13.16 38.51 11.98
C CYS A 127 13.72 37.84 13.24
N ALA A 128 15.02 38.02 13.53
CA ALA A 128 15.63 37.50 14.75
C ALA A 128 15.08 38.15 16.02
N ALA A 129 14.87 39.46 16.02
CA ALA A 129 14.28 40.17 17.15
C ALA A 129 12.80 39.79 17.38
N ALA A 130 12.03 39.65 16.30
CA ALA A 130 10.65 39.17 16.35
C ALA A 130 10.58 37.74 16.91
N LEU A 131 11.43 36.83 16.43
CA LEU A 131 11.46 35.45 16.94
C LEU A 131 11.94 35.38 18.40
N SER A 132 12.88 36.24 18.81
CA SER A 132 13.33 36.34 20.21
C SER A 132 12.18 36.79 21.13
N LEU A 133 11.40 37.78 20.69
CA LEU A 133 10.22 38.26 21.41
C LEU A 133 9.15 37.17 21.51
N LEU A 134 8.90 36.44 20.41
CA LEU A 134 7.93 35.34 20.35
C LEU A 134 8.35 34.14 21.23
N THR A 135 9.64 33.86 21.36
CA THR A 135 10.14 32.66 22.09
C THR A 135 10.52 32.95 23.54
N GLY A 136 10.93 34.17 23.88
CA GLY A 136 11.36 34.53 25.23
C GLY A 136 10.22 34.98 26.12
N SER A 137 9.52 36.03 25.73
CA SER A 137 8.54 36.68 26.60
C SER A 137 7.14 36.10 26.47
N MET A 138 6.73 35.65 25.29
CA MET A 138 5.40 35.04 25.10
C MET A 138 5.28 33.64 25.74
N LEU A 139 6.40 32.93 25.89
CA LEU A 139 6.48 31.69 26.66
C LEU A 139 6.28 31.93 28.16
N ARG A 140 6.83 33.04 28.68
CA ARG A 140 6.61 33.47 30.06
C ARG A 140 5.17 33.91 30.28
N VAL A 141 4.56 34.59 29.30
CA VAL A 141 3.11 34.89 29.28
C VAL A 141 2.31 33.59 29.35
N GLN A 142 2.61 32.59 28.52
CA GLN A 142 1.92 31.29 28.53
C GLN A 142 2.04 30.55 29.87
N GLN A 143 3.25 30.46 30.45
CA GLN A 143 3.45 29.79 31.74
C GLN A 143 2.68 30.47 32.88
N GLN A 144 2.62 31.80 32.88
CA GLN A 144 1.85 32.56 33.86
C GLN A 144 0.33 32.37 33.67
N LEU A 145 -0.14 32.20 32.42
CA LEU A 145 -1.53 31.82 32.14
C LEU A 145 -1.85 30.41 32.66
N GLU A 146 -0.92 29.46 32.54
CA GLU A 146 -1.08 28.09 33.07
C GLU A 146 -1.22 28.06 34.60
N SER A 147 -0.45 28.88 35.32
CA SER A 147 -0.43 28.87 36.80
C SER A 147 -1.66 29.47 37.49
N ARG A 148 -2.50 30.24 36.77
CA ARG A 148 -3.53 31.11 37.40
C ARG A 148 -4.97 30.61 37.31
N GLY A 149 -5.21 29.36 36.91
CA GLY A 149 -6.45 28.65 37.24
C GLY A 149 -7.78 29.29 36.78
N GLY A 150 -7.83 29.89 35.59
CA GLY A 150 -9.08 30.09 34.84
C GLY A 150 -10.07 31.18 35.27
N GLN A 151 -9.79 31.98 36.30
CA GLN A 151 -10.75 32.97 36.82
C GLN A 151 -10.48 34.43 36.41
N CYS A 152 -10.16 34.67 35.14
CA CYS A 152 -10.33 35.98 34.52
C CYS A 152 -11.05 35.78 33.18
N TYR A 153 -12.38 35.65 33.26
CA TYR A 153 -13.27 35.54 32.12
C TYR A 153 -13.17 36.79 31.24
N LEU A 154 -12.56 36.59 30.07
CA LEU A 154 -13.24 36.74 28.78
C LEU A 154 -13.33 38.10 28.08
N HIS A 155 -13.07 39.24 28.70
CA HIS A 155 -13.35 40.51 28.00
C HIS A 155 -12.34 40.90 26.90
N ALA A 156 -11.13 40.34 26.94
CA ALA A 156 -10.16 40.37 25.84
C ALA A 156 -9.91 38.97 25.22
N LEU A 157 -10.81 38.00 25.47
CA LEU A 157 -10.99 36.76 24.68
C LEU A 157 -10.87 37.03 23.17
N VAL A 158 -11.31 38.21 22.80
CA VAL A 158 -12.06 38.41 21.58
C VAL A 158 -11.96 39.86 21.16
N VAL A 159 -11.07 40.64 21.79
CA VAL A 159 -10.39 41.78 21.11
C VAL A 159 -9.17 41.25 20.37
N GLU A 160 -9.07 39.94 20.23
CA GLU A 160 -9.70 39.24 19.11
C GLU A 160 -8.41 38.60 18.53
N MET A 161 -8.35 37.37 18.07
CA MET A 161 -8.85 36.98 16.75
C MET A 161 -8.83 38.08 15.67
N VAL A 162 -8.83 39.36 16.05
CA VAL A 162 -7.88 40.39 15.66
C VAL A 162 -6.52 39.80 15.34
N LEU A 163 -6.16 39.80 14.08
CA LEU A 163 -7.06 39.89 12.96
C LEU A 163 -6.52 38.80 12.07
N VAL A 164 -7.22 37.67 12.18
CA VAL A 164 -7.37 36.70 11.13
C VAL A 164 -6.05 36.05 10.76
N VAL A 165 -5.83 34.88 11.34
CA VAL A 165 -5.11 33.77 10.71
C VAL A 165 -5.74 33.48 9.34
N GLY A 166 -5.59 34.39 8.37
CA GLY A 166 -5.98 34.31 6.96
C GLY A 166 -7.27 33.56 6.59
N SER A 167 -8.32 33.54 7.42
CA SER A 167 -9.56 32.79 7.16
C SER A 167 -10.77 33.70 7.04
N SER A 168 -11.80 33.19 6.37
CA SER A 168 -13.06 33.88 6.15
C SER A 168 -13.74 34.27 7.47
N SER A 169 -14.69 35.21 7.43
CA SER A 169 -15.42 35.67 8.63
C SER A 169 -16.11 34.56 9.42
N ASP A 170 -16.42 33.45 8.76
CA ASP A 170 -17.27 32.38 9.29
C ASP A 170 -16.48 31.42 10.20
N ASP A 171 -15.22 31.16 9.88
CA ASP A 171 -14.33 30.30 10.67
C ASP A 171 -13.96 30.94 12.01
N ALA A 172 -13.78 32.26 11.99
CA ALA A 172 -13.49 33.04 13.18
C ALA A 172 -14.63 32.96 14.19
N GLN A 173 -15.89 33.03 13.74
CA GLN A 173 -17.05 32.90 14.62
C GLN A 173 -17.20 31.50 15.20
N ARG A 174 -16.90 30.45 14.41
CA ARG A 174 -17.04 29.06 14.85
C ARG A 174 -16.01 28.71 15.92
N VAL A 175 -14.74 29.04 15.70
CA VAL A 175 -13.66 28.85 16.69
C VAL A 175 -13.95 29.67 17.96
N GLN A 176 -14.46 30.89 17.82
CA GLN A 176 -14.83 31.74 18.94
C GLN A 176 -15.91 31.10 19.84
N GLN A 177 -16.89 30.38 19.26
CA GLN A 177 -17.92 29.69 20.04
C GLN A 177 -17.34 28.52 20.85
N VAL A 178 -16.45 27.73 20.27
CA VAL A 178 -15.79 26.59 20.96
C VAL A 178 -14.91 27.08 22.11
N LEU A 179 -14.19 28.19 21.91
CA LEU A 179 -13.27 28.74 22.88
C LEU A 179 -13.98 29.41 24.09
N ARG A 180 -15.23 29.85 23.94
CA ARG A 180 -16.00 30.54 24.99
C ARG A 180 -16.30 29.68 26.23
N GLY A 181 -16.13 28.36 26.15
CA GLY A 181 -16.37 27.44 27.28
C GLY A 181 -15.15 26.65 27.75
N ASN A 182 -14.00 26.77 27.07
CA ASN A 182 -12.88 25.85 27.27
C ASN A 182 -11.54 26.60 27.39
N THR A 183 -11.16 26.92 28.64
CA THR A 183 -9.90 27.61 28.96
C THR A 183 -8.66 26.81 28.55
N ALA A 184 -8.74 25.49 28.41
CA ALA A 184 -7.65 24.68 27.87
C ALA A 184 -7.54 24.86 26.35
N ALA A 185 -8.65 24.85 25.62
CA ALA A 185 -8.69 25.11 24.19
C ALA A 185 -8.20 26.53 23.84
N LEU A 186 -8.54 27.54 24.65
CA LEU A 186 -8.07 28.92 24.42
C LEU A 186 -6.55 29.05 24.58
N ARG A 187 -5.99 28.39 25.61
CA ARG A 187 -4.53 28.30 25.78
C ARG A 187 -3.88 27.61 24.59
N ALA A 188 -4.51 26.57 24.06
CA ALA A 188 -4.03 25.84 22.88
C ALA A 188 -4.00 26.73 21.65
N ALA A 189 -5.12 27.41 21.35
CA ALA A 189 -5.24 28.29 20.20
C ALA A 189 -4.19 29.43 20.20
N PHE A 190 -3.94 30.04 21.36
CA PHE A 190 -2.91 31.07 21.51
C PHE A 190 -1.50 30.53 21.21
N GLY A 191 -1.15 29.38 21.80
CA GLY A 191 0.13 28.72 21.56
C GLY A 191 0.32 28.31 20.09
N CYS A 192 -0.75 27.84 19.44
CA CYS A 192 -0.74 27.51 18.02
C CYS A 192 -0.53 28.74 17.13
N GLY A 193 -1.20 29.87 17.41
CA GLY A 193 -1.04 31.14 16.66
C GLY A 193 0.40 31.64 16.68
N MET A 194 1.03 31.54 17.84
CA MET A 194 2.45 31.85 18.04
C MET A 194 3.38 30.96 17.21
N LEU A 195 3.09 29.66 17.19
CA LEU A 195 3.79 28.67 16.39
C LEU A 195 3.68 28.95 14.90
N GLN A 196 2.49 29.34 14.43
CA GLN A 196 2.28 29.65 13.02
C GLN A 196 3.12 30.86 12.60
N GLN A 197 3.12 31.93 13.39
CA GLN A 197 3.95 33.10 13.10
C GLN A 197 5.44 32.77 13.13
N ALA A 198 5.88 31.94 14.08
CA ALA A 198 7.26 31.44 14.10
C ALA A 198 7.59 30.58 12.86
N SER A 199 6.64 29.76 12.39
CA SER A 199 6.80 28.94 11.19
C SER A 199 6.84 29.77 9.91
N GLU A 200 5.99 30.80 9.77
CA GLU A 200 6.01 31.73 8.65
C GLU A 200 7.35 32.48 8.59
N LEU A 201 7.84 32.98 9.73
CA LEU A 201 9.16 33.60 9.86
C LEU A 201 10.29 32.65 9.44
N LEU A 202 10.26 31.41 9.92
CA LEU A 202 11.28 30.41 9.61
C LEU A 202 11.21 29.96 8.15
N ALA A 203 10.02 29.85 7.56
CA ALA A 203 9.85 29.49 6.16
C ALA A 203 10.47 30.54 5.24
N VAL A 204 10.25 31.83 5.52
CA VAL A 204 10.91 32.93 4.81
C VAL A 204 12.43 32.85 5.02
N SER A 205 12.88 32.55 6.24
CA SER A 205 14.31 32.47 6.58
C SER A 205 15.03 31.26 5.99
N ALA A 206 14.31 30.21 5.57
CA ALA A 206 14.85 28.97 5.04
C ALA A 206 14.97 28.94 3.51
N LEU A 207 14.52 29.98 2.81
CA LEU A 207 14.77 30.13 1.38
C LEU A 207 16.30 30.10 1.12
N PRO A 208 16.79 29.49 0.02
CA PRO A 208 18.23 29.36 -0.24
C PRO A 208 19.00 30.70 -0.21
N ALA A 209 18.33 31.79 -0.61
CA ALA A 209 18.86 33.15 -0.52
C ALA A 209 19.10 33.65 0.92
N ASN A 210 18.61 32.93 1.93
CA ASN A 210 18.52 33.34 3.34
C ASN A 210 19.25 32.36 4.30
N GLU A 211 20.10 31.46 3.80
CA GLU A 211 20.76 30.42 4.63
C GLU A 211 21.59 30.99 5.80
N ALA A 212 22.25 32.14 5.59
CA ALA A 212 22.95 32.88 6.65
C ALA A 212 22.00 33.43 7.74
N ALA A 213 20.75 33.73 7.39
CA ALA A 213 19.70 34.18 8.30
C ALA A 213 19.17 33.03 9.16
N ALA A 214 18.93 31.86 8.57
CA ALA A 214 18.63 30.63 9.32
C ALA A 214 19.75 30.31 10.33
N ALA A 215 21.02 30.47 9.93
CA ALA A 215 22.16 30.31 10.82
C ALA A 215 22.21 31.37 11.94
N ALA A 216 21.82 32.62 11.67
CA ALA A 216 21.75 33.68 12.68
C ALA A 216 20.60 33.47 13.67
N LEU A 217 19.40 33.13 13.19
CA LEU A 217 18.24 32.76 14.01
C LEU A 217 18.52 31.57 14.92
N ALA A 218 19.22 30.55 14.41
CA ALA A 218 19.66 29.39 15.19
C ALA A 218 20.70 29.75 16.28
N ARG A 219 21.42 30.87 16.13
CA ARG A 219 22.42 31.37 17.11
C ARG A 219 21.79 32.24 18.20
N THR A 220 20.80 33.07 17.87
CA THR A 220 20.34 34.16 18.77
C THR A 220 18.97 33.94 19.42
N ALA A 221 17.96 33.46 18.68
CA ALA A 221 16.56 33.55 19.12
C ALA A 221 15.95 32.19 19.51
N ALA A 222 16.31 31.10 18.84
CA ALA A 222 15.74 29.78 19.12
C ALA A 222 16.74 28.91 19.90
N LYS A 223 17.00 29.22 21.18
CA LYS A 223 17.68 28.24 22.05
C LYS A 223 16.79 27.00 22.10
N PRO A 224 17.21 25.83 21.59
CA PRO A 224 16.30 24.69 21.49
C PRO A 224 15.83 24.18 22.86
N ALA A 225 16.61 24.43 23.92
CA ALA A 225 16.21 24.21 25.31
C ALA A 225 14.94 24.99 25.73
N VAL A 226 14.53 26.00 24.97
CA VAL A 226 13.32 26.79 25.19
C VAL A 226 12.23 26.40 24.19
N LEU A 227 12.61 26.28 22.91
CA LEU A 227 11.67 25.98 21.82
C LEU A 227 11.11 24.56 21.91
N LEU A 228 11.96 23.57 22.21
CA LEU A 228 11.60 22.16 22.18
C LEU A 228 10.68 21.76 23.36
N PRO A 229 10.92 22.21 24.61
CA PRO A 229 9.95 22.03 25.69
C PRO A 229 8.62 22.77 25.46
N TRP A 230 8.64 23.87 24.71
CA TRP A 230 7.43 24.59 24.34
C TRP A 230 6.60 23.84 23.30
N MET A 231 7.24 23.37 22.23
CA MET A 231 6.64 22.47 21.24
C MET A 231 6.03 21.22 21.89
N ALA A 232 6.75 20.64 22.85
CA ALA A 232 6.28 19.53 23.66
C ALA A 232 5.00 19.84 24.47
N ARG A 233 4.85 21.06 24.99
CA ARG A 233 3.62 21.44 25.70
C ARG A 233 2.43 21.64 24.77
N LEU A 234 2.67 21.95 23.50
CA LEU A 234 1.63 22.28 22.54
C LEU A 234 0.95 21.03 21.97
N VAL A 235 1.65 19.89 21.90
CA VAL A 235 1.10 18.63 21.38
C VAL A 235 -0.16 18.17 22.13
N PRO A 236 -0.17 18.04 23.48
CA PRO A 236 -1.40 17.72 24.22
C PRO A 236 -2.50 18.75 24.05
N MET A 237 -2.13 20.02 23.86
CA MET A 237 -3.07 21.14 23.72
C MET A 237 -3.77 21.12 22.37
N VAL A 238 -3.04 20.84 21.28
CA VAL A 238 -3.61 20.60 19.94
C VAL A 238 -4.57 19.41 19.97
N GLN A 239 -4.18 18.32 20.65
CA GLN A 239 -5.05 17.15 20.81
C GLN A 239 -6.35 17.49 21.57
N GLN A 240 -6.25 18.29 22.64
CA GLN A 240 -7.42 18.77 23.39
C GLN A 240 -8.32 19.67 22.56
N LEU A 241 -7.74 20.55 21.74
CA LEU A 241 -8.49 21.42 20.83
C LEU A 241 -9.27 20.59 19.80
N ARG A 242 -8.62 19.59 19.22
CA ARG A 242 -9.24 18.65 18.28
C ARG A 242 -10.38 17.85 18.91
N ASN A 243 -10.18 17.35 20.13
CA ASN A 243 -11.24 16.62 20.84
C ASN A 243 -12.44 17.51 21.20
N ALA A 244 -12.23 18.83 21.33
CA ALA A 244 -13.28 19.79 21.66
C ALA A 244 -14.10 20.24 20.43
N ASP A 245 -13.49 20.25 19.24
CA ASP A 245 -14.19 20.54 17.98
C ASP A 245 -13.59 19.75 16.80
N PRO A 246 -14.15 18.57 16.49
CA PRO A 246 -13.75 17.78 15.32
C PRO A 246 -14.03 18.47 13.98
N ALA A 247 -14.85 19.53 13.93
CA ALA A 247 -15.13 20.28 12.71
C ALA A 247 -14.15 21.44 12.49
N ALA A 248 -13.42 21.88 13.52
CA ALA A 248 -12.28 22.80 13.37
C ALA A 248 -11.08 22.15 12.65
N ASP A 249 -11.12 20.83 12.43
CA ASP A 249 -10.08 20.02 11.75
C ASP A 249 -10.02 20.28 10.23
N SER A 250 -11.04 20.92 9.62
CA SER A 250 -11.06 21.19 8.17
C SER A 250 -10.11 22.30 7.72
N GLU A 251 -9.59 23.13 8.63
CA GLU A 251 -8.55 24.13 8.33
C GLU A 251 -7.20 23.78 8.98
N ALA A 252 -6.53 22.79 8.39
CA ALA A 252 -5.18 22.22 8.57
C ALA A 252 -3.99 23.08 9.08
N LYS A 253 -4.16 24.37 9.35
CA LYS A 253 -3.08 25.32 9.61
C LYS A 253 -2.24 24.89 10.82
N TRP A 254 -2.85 24.37 11.88
CA TRP A 254 -2.12 24.00 13.09
C TRP A 254 -1.36 22.66 12.96
N ALA A 255 -1.95 21.69 12.26
CA ALA A 255 -1.34 20.38 12.05
C ALA A 255 -0.12 20.45 11.11
N THR A 256 -0.10 21.40 10.17
CA THR A 256 1.02 21.61 9.23
C THR A 256 2.17 22.39 9.85
N VAL A 257 1.88 23.37 10.71
CA VAL A 257 2.86 24.30 11.29
C VAL A 257 3.94 23.61 12.12
N MET A 258 3.56 22.65 12.96
CA MET A 258 4.51 21.96 13.84
C MET A 258 5.57 21.14 13.08
N PRO A 259 5.22 20.19 12.19
CA PRO A 259 6.20 19.46 11.38
C PRO A 259 7.00 20.39 10.48
N THR A 260 6.36 21.43 9.94
CA THR A 260 7.04 22.44 9.11
C THR A 260 8.16 23.11 9.89
N LEU A 261 7.86 23.61 11.09
CA LEU A 261 8.81 24.28 11.94
C LEU A 261 9.98 23.36 12.29
N VAL A 262 9.72 22.12 12.73
CA VAL A 262 10.82 21.18 13.07
C VAL A 262 11.61 20.81 11.81
N THR A 263 10.95 20.62 10.66
CA THR A 263 11.64 20.27 9.39
C THR A 263 12.57 21.40 8.95
N LEU A 264 12.10 22.64 9.00
CA LEU A 264 12.89 23.82 8.65
C LEU A 264 14.08 24.00 9.59
N LEU A 265 13.87 23.81 10.89
CA LEU A 265 14.95 23.85 11.87
C LEU A 265 15.98 22.76 11.63
N LEU A 266 15.55 21.52 11.38
CA LEU A 266 16.46 20.40 11.22
C LEU A 266 17.18 20.37 9.85
N LYS A 267 16.62 21.00 8.82
CA LYS A 267 17.29 21.17 7.51
C LYS A 267 18.42 22.21 7.54
N ALA A 268 18.45 23.12 8.51
CA ALA A 268 19.51 24.11 8.63
C ALA A 268 20.80 23.46 9.18
N PRO A 269 21.93 23.44 8.46
CA PRO A 269 23.17 22.75 8.89
C PRO A 269 23.71 23.26 10.24
N ALA A 270 23.55 24.55 10.51
CA ALA A 270 23.92 25.19 11.77
C ALA A 270 23.10 24.69 12.98
N PHE A 271 21.87 24.24 12.74
CA PHE A 271 21.00 23.67 13.76
C PHE A 271 21.26 22.17 13.91
N GLN A 272 21.36 21.44 12.79
CA GLN A 272 21.62 20.00 12.78
C GLN A 272 22.91 19.65 13.56
N SER A 273 24.05 20.26 13.18
CA SER A 273 25.37 19.99 13.77
C SER A 273 25.45 20.23 15.28
N ARG A 274 24.68 21.18 15.80
CA ARG A 274 24.73 21.59 17.21
C ARG A 274 23.76 20.84 18.11
N TYR A 275 22.63 20.40 17.56
CA TYR A 275 21.49 19.96 18.39
C TYR A 275 21.05 18.53 18.13
N GLU A 276 21.52 17.90 17.06
CA GLU A 276 21.36 16.46 16.84
C GLU A 276 21.78 15.64 18.07
N ALA A 277 22.90 15.99 18.72
CA ALA A 277 23.35 15.33 19.94
C ALA A 277 22.40 15.55 21.15
N ALA A 278 21.75 16.71 21.25
CA ALA A 278 20.81 17.01 22.33
C ALA A 278 19.48 16.27 22.13
N ILE A 279 18.93 16.29 20.90
CA ILE A 279 17.73 15.53 20.54
C ILE A 279 17.98 14.04 20.75
N ARG A 280 19.16 13.51 20.36
CA ARG A 280 19.52 12.10 20.60
C ARG A 280 19.55 11.71 22.08
N ARG A 281 19.85 12.63 22.99
CA ARG A 281 20.00 12.36 24.44
C ARG A 281 18.71 12.59 25.25
N ASP A 282 17.76 13.35 24.74
CA ASP A 282 16.53 13.74 25.44
C ASP A 282 15.33 12.90 24.97
N VAL A 283 15.13 11.74 25.61
CA VAL A 283 14.04 10.80 25.29
C VAL A 283 12.64 11.43 25.44
N PRO A 284 12.32 12.19 26.51
CA PRO A 284 11.05 12.91 26.60
C PRO A 284 10.79 13.81 25.40
N LEU A 285 11.81 14.54 24.93
CA LEU A 285 11.69 15.39 23.76
C LEU A 285 11.48 14.58 22.48
N GLN A 286 12.23 13.50 22.27
CA GLN A 286 12.02 12.64 21.11
C GLN A 286 10.57 12.14 21.05
N ARG A 287 10.02 11.73 22.21
CA ARG A 287 8.61 11.31 22.33
C ARG A 287 7.62 12.39 21.94
N GLN A 288 7.88 13.61 22.37
CA GLN A 288 7.07 14.79 22.06
C GLN A 288 7.08 15.09 20.55
N VAL A 289 8.24 15.03 19.91
CA VAL A 289 8.40 15.22 18.46
C VAL A 289 7.65 14.13 17.69
N VAL A 290 7.77 12.86 18.10
CA VAL A 290 7.04 11.74 17.49
C VAL A 290 5.52 11.93 17.61
N LEU A 291 5.03 12.33 18.79
CA LEU A 291 3.60 12.63 19.00
C LEU A 291 3.12 13.82 18.15
N ALA A 292 3.95 14.85 17.95
CA ALA A 292 3.61 15.96 17.06
C ALA A 292 3.43 15.48 15.61
N CYS A 293 4.40 14.71 15.10
CA CYS A 293 4.33 14.16 13.75
C CYS A 293 3.13 13.22 13.58
N LEU A 294 2.81 12.43 14.59
CA LEU A 294 1.63 11.58 14.66
C LEU A 294 0.34 12.35 14.43
N ILE A 295 0.13 13.43 15.19
CA ILE A 295 -1.05 14.29 15.05
C ILE A 295 -1.12 14.87 13.64
N SER A 296 0.02 15.31 13.10
CA SER A 296 0.08 15.85 11.75
C SER A 296 -0.22 14.82 10.66
N LEU A 297 0.22 13.57 10.84
CA LEU A 297 -0.15 12.47 9.96
C LEU A 297 -1.64 12.17 10.05
N GLU A 298 -2.21 12.11 11.25
CA GLU A 298 -3.65 11.89 11.46
C GLU A 298 -4.47 12.96 10.73
N CYS A 299 -4.19 14.23 10.98
CA CYS A 299 -4.93 15.33 10.35
C CYS A 299 -4.72 15.36 8.82
N GLY A 300 -3.48 15.18 8.35
CA GLY A 300 -3.19 15.21 6.92
C GLY A 300 -3.85 14.07 6.15
N THR A 301 -3.87 12.86 6.73
CA THR A 301 -4.52 11.69 6.10
C THR A 301 -6.03 11.80 6.08
N GLN A 302 -6.64 12.30 7.16
CA GLN A 302 -8.09 12.55 7.21
C GLN A 302 -8.54 13.57 6.16
N GLN A 303 -7.74 14.60 5.90
CA GLN A 303 -8.03 15.60 4.86
C GLN A 303 -7.94 15.01 3.46
N LEU A 304 -6.96 14.15 3.22
CA LEU A 304 -6.82 13.44 1.94
C LEU A 304 -7.99 12.46 1.73
N ASP A 305 -8.43 11.75 2.77
CA ASP A 305 -9.60 10.87 2.73
C ASP A 305 -10.88 11.67 2.42
N ALA A 306 -11.09 12.81 3.09
CA ALA A 306 -12.24 13.69 2.86
C ALA A 306 -12.25 14.28 1.44
N GLY A 307 -11.08 14.67 0.93
CA GLY A 307 -10.94 15.16 -0.46
C GLY A 307 -11.24 14.09 -1.50
N ALA A 308 -10.78 12.85 -1.28
CA ALA A 308 -11.05 11.72 -2.16
C ALA A 308 -12.55 11.37 -2.22
N ALA A 309 -13.24 11.42 -1.08
CA ALA A 309 -14.69 11.19 -1.01
C ALA A 309 -15.49 12.31 -1.70
N GLY A 310 -15.07 13.57 -1.54
CA GLY A 310 -15.76 14.72 -2.15
C GLY A 310 -15.57 14.85 -3.66
N SER A 311 -14.44 14.37 -4.20
CA SER A 311 -14.17 14.39 -5.66
C SER A 311 -15.06 13.44 -6.47
N ALA A 312 -15.72 12.47 -5.83
CA ALA A 312 -16.63 11.55 -6.52
C ALA A 312 -17.96 12.23 -6.92
N ASP A 313 -18.32 13.33 -6.24
CA ASP A 313 -19.46 14.18 -6.61
C ASP A 313 -18.97 15.26 -7.59
N GLY A 314 -19.25 15.06 -8.89
CA GLY A 314 -18.68 15.80 -10.02
C GLY A 314 -19.00 17.30 -10.16
N GLY A 315 -18.95 18.07 -9.08
CA GLY A 315 -19.05 19.53 -9.10
C GLY A 315 -17.78 20.18 -9.64
N ARG A 316 -17.87 20.80 -10.83
CA ARG A 316 -16.84 21.70 -11.37
C ARG A 316 -16.49 22.77 -10.33
N GLN A 317 -15.30 22.70 -9.74
CA GLN A 317 -14.72 23.82 -9.01
C GLN A 317 -14.18 24.83 -10.03
N ASP A 318 -14.86 25.98 -10.17
CA ASP A 318 -14.35 27.12 -10.92
C ASP A 318 -13.10 27.67 -10.21
N GLY A 319 -11.94 27.47 -10.82
CA GLY A 319 -10.68 28.00 -10.33
C GLY A 319 -10.67 29.52 -10.32
N THR A 320 -10.36 30.13 -9.18
CA THR A 320 -10.31 31.59 -9.05
C THR A 320 -9.16 32.20 -9.87
N PRO A 321 -9.32 33.41 -10.45
CA PRO A 321 -8.30 34.08 -11.29
C PRO A 321 -6.95 34.30 -10.60
N VAL A 322 -6.95 34.36 -9.27
CA VAL A 322 -5.77 34.55 -8.42
C VAL A 322 -4.82 33.33 -8.49
N ALA A 323 -5.37 32.11 -8.63
CA ALA A 323 -4.57 30.90 -8.72
C ALA A 323 -3.82 30.77 -10.07
N ALA A 324 -4.37 31.33 -11.14
CA ALA A 324 -3.72 31.36 -12.45
C ALA A 324 -2.55 32.36 -12.49
N ALA A 325 -2.73 33.56 -11.92
CA ALA A 325 -1.70 34.60 -11.87
C ALA A 325 -0.49 34.24 -10.99
N LEU A 326 -0.70 33.50 -9.89
CA LEU A 326 0.38 33.03 -9.01
C LEU A 326 1.22 31.90 -9.65
N ARG A 327 0.60 30.99 -10.42
CA ARG A 327 1.30 29.93 -11.16
C ARG A 327 2.23 30.48 -12.24
N GLU A 328 1.85 31.60 -12.85
CA GLU A 328 2.62 32.24 -13.92
C GLU A 328 3.85 33.02 -13.39
N GLN A 329 3.83 33.47 -12.13
CA GLN A 329 4.87 34.35 -11.57
C GLN A 329 5.90 33.67 -10.67
N VAL A 330 5.54 32.62 -9.92
CA VAL A 330 6.41 32.04 -8.88
C VAL A 330 6.87 30.60 -9.20
N GLY A 331 6.43 30.07 -10.34
CA GLY A 331 6.59 28.66 -10.68
C GLY A 331 5.52 27.79 -9.99
N ALA A 332 5.16 26.68 -10.63
CA ALA A 332 4.05 25.82 -10.20
C ALA A 332 4.22 25.27 -8.77
N GLU A 333 5.45 25.01 -8.33
CA GLU A 333 5.78 24.50 -6.99
C GLU A 333 5.50 25.52 -5.87
N ALA A 334 5.97 26.76 -6.02
CA ALA A 334 5.76 27.80 -5.00
C ALA A 334 4.30 28.31 -4.96
N ALA A 335 3.61 28.27 -6.10
CA ALA A 335 2.19 28.60 -6.18
C ALA A 335 1.30 27.53 -5.52
N ALA A 336 1.67 26.24 -5.62
CA ALA A 336 0.97 25.15 -4.94
C ALA A 336 1.12 25.21 -3.42
N ASP A 337 2.30 25.60 -2.93
CA ASP A 337 2.57 25.84 -1.50
C ASP A 337 1.78 27.04 -0.93
N ALA A 338 1.50 28.06 -1.76
CA ALA A 338 0.81 29.28 -1.32
C ALA A 338 -0.74 29.18 -1.34
N LEU A 339 -1.33 28.28 -2.13
CA LEU A 339 -2.77 28.26 -2.42
C LEU A 339 -3.61 27.27 -1.58
N GLY A 340 -3.04 26.65 -0.54
CA GLY A 340 -3.79 25.94 0.52
C GLY A 340 -4.44 24.59 0.14
N THR A 341 -4.62 24.29 -1.15
CA THR A 341 -5.22 23.04 -1.64
C THR A 341 -4.31 21.81 -1.53
N GLY A 342 -3.04 21.99 -1.13
CA GLY A 342 -2.07 20.91 -0.86
C GLY A 342 -1.71 20.72 0.63
N SER A 343 -2.41 21.37 1.55
CA SER A 343 -2.00 21.45 2.97
C SER A 343 -1.93 20.09 3.68
N GLY A 344 -2.90 19.20 3.45
CA GLY A 344 -2.90 17.84 4.02
C GLY A 344 -1.73 16.98 3.51
N TRP A 345 -1.45 17.05 2.21
CA TRP A 345 -0.32 16.34 1.59
C TRP A 345 1.03 16.83 2.10
N LEU A 346 1.21 18.15 2.19
CA LEU A 346 2.43 18.78 2.67
C LEU A 346 2.68 18.44 4.16
N ALA A 347 1.63 18.41 4.99
CA ALA A 347 1.70 17.95 6.37
C ALA A 347 2.21 16.51 6.45
N VAL A 348 1.63 15.61 5.65
CA VAL A 348 2.06 14.20 5.59
C VAL A 348 3.52 14.10 5.19
N CYS A 349 3.92 14.77 4.10
CA CYS A 349 5.31 14.72 3.61
C CYS A 349 6.32 15.23 4.64
N ARG A 350 6.02 16.37 5.28
CA ARG A 350 6.90 16.98 6.29
C ARG A 350 6.96 16.15 7.58
N ALA A 351 5.83 15.61 8.04
CA ALA A 351 5.79 14.74 9.21
C ALA A 351 6.61 13.47 9.00
N LEU A 352 6.48 12.83 7.83
CA LEU A 352 7.28 11.65 7.47
C LEU A 352 8.77 12.00 7.35
N THR A 353 9.11 13.08 6.64
CA THR A 353 10.51 13.55 6.53
C THR A 353 11.15 13.78 7.90
N LEU A 354 10.39 14.32 8.86
CA LEU A 354 10.89 14.54 10.20
C LEU A 354 11.16 13.23 10.94
N LEU A 355 10.23 12.30 10.80
CA LEU A 355 10.26 11.02 11.47
C LEU A 355 11.36 10.09 10.92
N SER A 356 11.82 10.27 9.66
CA SER A 356 13.01 9.58 9.14
C SER A 356 14.34 10.17 9.59
N MET A 357 14.35 11.34 10.21
CA MET A 357 15.61 11.90 10.69
C MET A 357 16.17 11.03 11.81
N LYS A 358 17.45 10.63 11.68
CA LYS A 358 18.18 9.74 12.60
C LYS A 358 17.94 10.02 14.09
N PRO A 359 17.91 11.29 14.58
CA PRO A 359 17.67 11.58 16.00
C PRO A 359 16.24 11.26 16.47
N VAL A 360 15.27 11.37 15.57
CA VAL A 360 13.86 11.08 15.85
C VAL A 360 13.61 9.59 15.76
N ALA A 361 14.21 8.93 14.76
CA ALA A 361 14.18 7.47 14.57
C ALA A 361 14.63 6.69 15.82
N THR A 362 15.71 7.12 16.49
CA THR A 362 16.14 6.52 17.77
C THR A 362 15.17 6.73 18.92
N GLY A 363 14.35 7.77 18.86
CA GLY A 363 13.29 8.01 19.82
C GLY A 363 12.06 7.16 19.59
N LEU A 364 11.76 6.80 18.34
CA LEU A 364 10.64 5.94 18.01
C LEU A 364 10.73 4.59 18.69
N SER A 365 11.92 3.99 18.79
CA SER A 365 12.08 2.74 19.55
C SER A 365 11.72 2.90 21.03
N ALA A 366 11.99 4.06 21.64
CA ALA A 366 11.61 4.35 23.02
C ALA A 366 10.10 4.62 23.19
N VAL A 367 9.41 5.07 22.14
CA VAL A 367 7.96 5.40 22.14
C VAL A 367 7.12 4.23 21.60
N ALA A 368 7.75 3.27 20.92
CA ALA A 368 7.11 2.13 20.27
C ALA A 368 6.46 1.13 21.24
N HIS A 369 6.60 1.33 22.56
CA HIS A 369 5.92 0.54 23.56
C HIS A 369 4.53 1.13 23.87
N GLY A 370 3.47 0.38 23.57
CA GLY A 370 2.08 0.72 23.91
C GLY A 370 1.22 1.25 22.75
N PRO A 371 0.04 1.86 23.04
CA PRO A 371 -0.99 2.21 22.06
C PRO A 371 -0.57 3.28 21.03
N THR A 372 0.44 4.09 21.35
CA THR A 372 1.01 5.10 20.44
C THR A 372 1.62 4.46 19.19
N SER A 373 2.23 3.28 19.32
CA SER A 373 2.82 2.55 18.20
C SER A 373 1.78 2.06 17.19
N ALA A 374 0.64 1.56 17.68
CA ALA A 374 -0.45 1.10 16.83
C ALA A 374 -1.07 2.27 16.04
N ARG A 375 -1.25 3.43 16.69
CA ARG A 375 -1.72 4.66 16.03
C ARG A 375 -0.73 5.15 14.98
N LEU A 376 0.56 5.18 15.29
CA LEU A 376 1.61 5.56 14.33
C LEU A 376 1.57 4.69 13.08
N LEU A 377 1.42 3.39 13.28
CA LEU A 377 1.30 2.42 12.21
C LEU A 377 0.07 2.71 11.34
N ASP A 378 -1.09 3.00 11.94
CA ASP A 378 -2.32 3.32 11.21
C ASP A 378 -2.19 4.61 10.39
N CYS A 379 -1.56 5.64 10.96
CA CYS A 379 -1.39 6.93 10.31
C CYS A 379 -0.35 6.88 9.19
N ALA A 380 0.76 6.18 9.41
CA ALA A 380 1.74 5.92 8.36
C ALA A 380 1.13 5.09 7.22
N THR A 381 0.23 4.16 7.54
CA THR A 381 -0.52 3.36 6.55
C THR A 381 -1.50 4.18 5.73
N ALA A 382 -2.27 5.05 6.38
CA ALA A 382 -3.14 5.97 5.66
C ALA A 382 -2.31 6.92 4.78
N ALA A 383 -1.19 7.44 5.28
CA ALA A 383 -0.29 8.31 4.52
C ALA A 383 0.29 7.63 3.29
N LEU A 384 0.77 6.38 3.42
CA LEU A 384 1.33 5.61 2.31
C LEU A 384 0.33 5.36 1.19
N ARG A 385 -0.92 5.03 1.51
CA ARG A 385 -1.98 4.82 0.50
C ARG A 385 -2.21 6.06 -0.37
N HIS A 386 -2.20 7.23 0.24
CA HIS A 386 -2.30 8.49 -0.51
C HIS A 386 -1.02 8.77 -1.31
N LEU A 387 0.15 8.47 -0.72
CA LEU A 387 1.46 8.65 -1.36
C LEU A 387 1.68 7.80 -2.62
N VAL A 388 0.97 6.68 -2.77
CA VAL A 388 1.13 5.75 -3.90
C VAL A 388 0.07 5.96 -4.99
N SER A 389 -0.88 6.88 -4.77
CA SER A 389 -1.94 7.17 -5.75
C SER A 389 -1.37 7.65 -7.11
N PRO A 390 -1.88 7.17 -8.26
CA PRO A 390 -1.49 7.64 -9.59
C PRO A 390 -1.67 9.15 -9.79
N ALA A 391 -2.61 9.77 -9.06
CA ALA A 391 -2.81 11.22 -9.11
C ALA A 391 -1.63 11.99 -8.49
N ALA A 392 -0.92 11.40 -7.52
CA ALA A 392 0.24 12.00 -6.89
C ALA A 392 1.50 11.96 -7.78
N GLU A 393 1.62 10.96 -8.67
CA GLU A 393 2.75 10.85 -9.62
C GLU A 393 2.85 12.06 -10.55
N GLN A 394 1.74 12.75 -10.85
CA GLN A 394 1.72 13.92 -11.73
C GLN A 394 2.08 15.23 -11.02
N GLN A 395 2.03 15.28 -9.69
CA GLN A 395 2.05 16.53 -8.92
C GLN A 395 3.39 16.88 -8.25
N LEU A 396 4.37 15.96 -8.19
CA LEU A 396 5.62 16.18 -7.45
C LEU A 396 6.83 15.54 -8.15
N ALA A 397 8.01 16.16 -8.00
CA ALA A 397 9.27 15.52 -8.38
C ALA A 397 9.42 14.18 -7.62
N GLY A 398 9.50 13.06 -8.33
CA GLY A 398 9.46 11.70 -7.77
C GLY A 398 10.46 11.41 -6.64
N GLN A 399 11.50 12.22 -6.49
CA GLN A 399 12.47 12.15 -5.39
C GLN A 399 11.85 12.44 -4.01
N THR A 400 10.93 13.41 -3.90
CA THR A 400 10.31 13.80 -2.62
C THR A 400 9.29 12.76 -2.16
N GLN A 401 8.54 12.17 -3.10
CA GLN A 401 7.58 11.10 -2.85
C GLN A 401 8.30 9.81 -2.41
N ALA A 402 9.41 9.46 -3.07
CA ALA A 402 10.27 8.34 -2.69
C ALA A 402 10.87 8.50 -1.28
N ALA A 403 11.43 9.68 -0.95
CA ALA A 403 12.00 9.95 0.37
C ALA A 403 10.93 9.91 1.48
N THR A 404 9.74 10.42 1.18
CA THR A 404 8.59 10.46 2.10
C THR A 404 8.04 9.07 2.37
N ALA A 405 7.87 8.25 1.33
CA ALA A 405 7.43 6.87 1.47
C ALA A 405 8.48 6.00 2.19
N SER A 406 9.76 6.17 1.87
CA SER A 406 10.89 5.55 2.60
C SER A 406 10.82 5.82 4.10
N ALA A 407 10.55 7.08 4.46
CA ALA A 407 10.41 7.51 5.83
C ALA A 407 9.22 6.86 6.55
N ALA A 408 8.04 6.84 5.92
CA ALA A 408 6.84 6.18 6.43
C ALA A 408 7.10 4.69 6.73
N LEU A 409 7.76 4.02 5.80
CA LEU A 409 8.08 2.61 5.92
C LEU A 409 9.15 2.35 7.01
N SER A 410 10.12 3.27 7.20
CA SER A 410 11.09 3.18 8.29
C SER A 410 10.42 3.17 9.66
N LEU A 411 9.38 3.97 9.79
CA LEU A 411 8.64 4.14 11.03
C LEU A 411 7.80 2.92 11.38
N VAL A 412 7.13 2.41 10.36
CA VAL A 412 6.40 1.14 10.39
C VAL A 412 7.33 0.03 10.86
N ALA A 413 8.49 -0.11 10.21
CA ALA A 413 9.46 -1.16 10.51
C ALA A 413 10.09 -1.02 11.91
N ALA A 414 10.50 0.19 12.31
CA ALA A 414 11.09 0.46 13.62
C ALA A 414 10.08 0.27 14.76
N GLY A 415 8.85 0.75 14.58
CA GLY A 415 7.75 0.51 15.52
C GLY A 415 7.44 -0.97 15.67
N HIS A 416 7.60 -1.74 14.60
CA HIS A 416 7.35 -3.17 14.59
C HIS A 416 8.47 -3.99 15.24
N ALA A 417 9.73 -3.75 14.88
CA ALA A 417 10.89 -4.42 15.49
C ALA A 417 10.88 -4.26 17.02
N ALA A 418 10.58 -3.04 17.49
CA ALA A 418 10.44 -2.75 18.91
C ALA A 418 9.24 -3.44 19.60
N GLN A 419 8.26 -3.93 18.84
CA GLN A 419 7.16 -4.74 19.37
C GLN A 419 7.50 -6.23 19.43
N VAL A 420 8.28 -6.75 18.48
CA VAL A 420 8.67 -8.17 18.44
C VAL A 420 9.55 -8.54 19.62
N ASP A 421 10.52 -7.67 19.93
CA ASP A 421 11.51 -7.92 20.98
C ASP A 421 10.98 -7.60 22.39
N ALA A 422 9.74 -7.12 22.52
CA ALA A 422 9.17 -6.73 23.80
C ALA A 422 8.68 -7.97 24.60
N PRO A 423 9.27 -8.28 25.76
CA PRO A 423 8.85 -9.43 26.58
C PRO A 423 7.40 -9.25 27.07
N GLY A 424 6.60 -10.32 26.97
CA GLY A 424 5.23 -10.37 27.52
C GLY A 424 4.11 -9.87 26.61
N ARG A 425 4.36 -9.60 25.33
CA ARG A 425 3.30 -9.30 24.34
C ARG A 425 2.44 -10.52 24.05
N SER A 426 1.14 -10.31 23.87
CA SER A 426 0.22 -11.35 23.42
C SER A 426 0.47 -11.70 21.95
N THR A 427 0.31 -12.97 21.58
CA THR A 427 0.35 -13.43 20.18
C THR A 427 -0.61 -12.62 19.30
N SER A 428 -1.77 -12.24 19.84
CA SER A 428 -2.78 -11.43 19.14
C SER A 428 -2.27 -10.05 18.72
N ASP A 429 -1.49 -9.37 19.56
CA ASP A 429 -0.91 -8.06 19.22
C ASP A 429 0.15 -8.18 18.13
N LEU A 430 0.97 -9.22 18.18
CA LEU A 430 1.96 -9.53 17.15
C LEU A 430 1.28 -9.85 15.81
N CYS A 431 0.24 -10.67 15.82
CA CYS A 431 -0.59 -10.99 14.65
C CYS A 431 -1.22 -9.71 14.06
N ARG A 432 -1.80 -8.84 14.90
CA ARG A 432 -2.41 -7.57 14.45
C ARG A 432 -1.40 -6.67 13.76
N SER A 433 -0.19 -6.55 14.32
CA SER A 433 0.86 -5.74 13.73
C SER A 433 1.41 -6.36 12.44
N ALA A 434 1.60 -7.68 12.39
CA ALA A 434 2.02 -8.38 11.18
C ALA A 434 1.02 -8.17 10.04
N ARG A 435 -0.29 -8.26 10.32
CA ARG A 435 -1.35 -7.99 9.32
C ARG A 435 -1.29 -6.55 8.77
N LYS A 436 -1.01 -5.56 9.62
CA LYS A 436 -0.84 -4.17 9.18
C LYS A 436 0.38 -4.02 8.27
N VAL A 437 1.51 -4.66 8.61
CA VAL A 437 2.72 -4.67 7.76
C VAL A 437 2.47 -5.37 6.43
N LEU A 438 1.75 -6.48 6.41
CA LEU A 438 1.38 -7.16 5.16
C LEU A 438 0.55 -6.26 4.24
N ARG A 439 -0.43 -5.54 4.78
CA ARG A 439 -1.26 -4.60 4.02
C ARG A 439 -0.47 -3.42 3.45
N LEU A 440 0.63 -3.06 4.11
CA LEU A 440 1.53 -1.97 3.69
C LEU A 440 2.54 -2.37 2.62
N LEU A 441 2.84 -3.66 2.52
CA LEU A 441 3.91 -4.15 1.67
C LEU A 441 3.72 -3.80 0.17
N PRO A 442 2.51 -3.86 -0.42
CA PRO A 442 2.28 -3.40 -1.79
C PRO A 442 2.67 -1.94 -2.02
N ASP A 443 2.26 -1.05 -1.12
CA ASP A 443 2.55 0.39 -1.19
C ASP A 443 4.04 0.67 -1.03
N ALA A 444 4.69 -0.06 -0.09
CA ALA A 444 6.12 0.00 0.13
C ALA A 444 6.93 -0.29 -1.13
N ILE A 445 6.43 -1.28 -1.87
CA ILE A 445 7.03 -1.82 -3.06
C ILE A 445 6.82 -0.90 -4.27
N ALA A 446 5.63 -0.30 -4.38
CA ALA A 446 5.38 0.74 -5.36
C ALA A 446 6.30 1.95 -5.14
N ALA A 447 6.45 2.38 -3.88
CA ALA A 447 7.38 3.45 -3.53
C ALA A 447 8.84 3.11 -3.86
N LEU A 448 9.27 1.88 -3.61
CA LEU A 448 10.63 1.43 -3.97
C LEU A 448 10.87 1.51 -5.48
N ARG A 449 9.87 1.18 -6.30
CA ARG A 449 9.97 1.30 -7.76
C ARG A 449 10.10 2.74 -8.22
N LEU A 450 9.27 3.63 -7.67
CA LEU A 450 9.35 5.06 -7.94
C LEU A 450 10.73 5.61 -7.56
N ALA A 451 11.26 5.20 -6.41
CA ALA A 451 12.59 5.58 -5.97
C ALA A 451 13.70 5.05 -6.88
N ALA A 452 13.60 3.80 -7.32
CA ALA A 452 14.57 3.18 -8.22
C ALA A 452 14.54 3.78 -9.64
N ALA A 453 13.38 4.25 -10.08
CA ALA A 453 13.18 4.90 -11.37
C ALA A 453 13.67 6.36 -11.40
N ALA A 454 13.80 7.02 -10.24
CA ALA A 454 14.33 8.37 -10.14
C ALA A 454 15.84 8.39 -10.46
N GLU A 455 16.18 8.58 -11.74
CA GLU A 455 17.56 8.78 -12.19
C GLU A 455 18.18 9.98 -11.43
N GLY A 456 19.33 9.75 -10.79
CA GLY A 456 20.06 10.77 -10.02
C GLY A 456 19.77 10.82 -8.51
N GLY A 457 18.95 9.91 -7.97
CA GLY A 457 18.76 9.79 -6.52
C GLY A 457 20.06 9.48 -5.77
N SER A 458 20.34 10.18 -4.67
CA SER A 458 21.52 9.91 -3.85
C SER A 458 21.50 8.46 -3.35
N THR A 459 22.68 7.83 -3.28
CA THR A 459 22.87 6.49 -2.73
C THR A 459 22.27 6.33 -1.32
N ASP A 460 22.15 7.43 -0.58
CA ASP A 460 21.59 7.48 0.77
C ASP A 460 20.07 7.25 0.80
N GLY A 461 19.33 7.67 -0.24
CA GLY A 461 17.89 7.41 -0.36
C GLY A 461 17.60 5.93 -0.61
N LEU A 462 18.42 5.29 -1.44
CA LEU A 462 18.39 3.84 -1.68
C LEU A 462 18.83 3.03 -0.45
N ALA A 463 19.82 3.53 0.30
CA ALA A 463 20.26 2.95 1.56
C ALA A 463 19.13 2.89 2.61
N ALA A 464 18.44 4.01 2.80
CA ALA A 464 17.31 4.09 3.72
C ALA A 464 16.18 3.14 3.27
N LEU A 465 15.79 3.18 1.99
CA LEU A 465 14.79 2.25 1.43
C LEU A 465 15.17 0.78 1.57
N ALA A 466 16.45 0.43 1.42
CA ALA A 466 16.93 -0.92 1.59
C ALA A 466 16.86 -1.36 3.05
N THR A 467 17.38 -0.57 3.99
CA THR A 467 17.31 -0.84 5.44
C THR A 467 15.87 -1.06 5.90
N VAL A 468 14.96 -0.25 5.38
CA VAL A 468 13.54 -0.28 5.69
C VAL A 468 12.85 -1.51 5.12
N ASN A 469 13.14 -1.86 3.87
CA ASN A 469 12.60 -3.09 3.29
C ASN A 469 13.17 -4.30 4.02
N ILE A 470 14.46 -4.33 4.35
CA ILE A 470 15.10 -5.43 5.10
C ILE A 470 14.45 -5.60 6.48
N THR A 471 14.15 -4.52 7.20
CA THR A 471 13.47 -4.58 8.51
C THR A 471 11.97 -4.86 8.41
N SER A 472 11.28 -4.35 7.39
CA SER A 472 9.87 -4.68 7.11
C SER A 472 9.70 -6.14 6.70
N LEU A 473 10.69 -6.67 5.98
CA LEU A 473 10.82 -8.06 5.59
C LEU A 473 11.45 -8.94 6.69
N ALA A 474 11.67 -8.41 7.89
CA ALA A 474 11.78 -9.23 9.11
C ALA A 474 10.39 -9.63 9.67
N GLY A 475 9.32 -8.95 9.23
CA GLY A 475 7.91 -9.31 9.48
C GLY A 475 7.56 -10.79 9.31
N PRO A 476 8.19 -11.55 8.41
CA PRO A 476 8.05 -12.99 8.39
C PRO A 476 8.28 -13.80 9.65
N ARG A 477 9.20 -13.38 10.53
CA ARG A 477 9.37 -14.06 11.83
C ARG A 477 8.07 -13.99 12.63
N LEU A 478 7.24 -12.97 12.40
CA LEU A 478 5.93 -12.85 13.04
C LEU A 478 4.84 -13.64 12.33
N LEU A 479 4.93 -13.78 11.01
CA LEU A 479 4.01 -14.67 10.30
C LEU A 479 4.22 -16.13 10.73
N GLN A 480 5.45 -16.52 11.04
CA GLN A 480 5.73 -17.83 11.66
C GLN A 480 5.01 -18.02 13.01
N HIS A 481 4.55 -16.95 13.65
CA HIS A 481 3.79 -17.00 14.90
C HIS A 481 2.27 -16.92 14.71
N VAL A 482 1.76 -16.65 13.49
CA VAL A 482 0.32 -16.70 13.21
C VAL A 482 -0.08 -18.16 13.11
N ARG A 483 -0.87 -18.64 14.10
CA ARG A 483 -1.41 -19.99 14.07
C ARG A 483 -2.56 -20.07 13.06
N PRO A 484 -2.70 -21.17 12.29
CA PRO A 484 -3.80 -21.35 11.35
C PRO A 484 -5.18 -21.13 11.99
N ALA A 485 -5.37 -21.59 13.24
CA ALA A 485 -6.62 -21.46 13.99
C ALA A 485 -7.03 -20.00 14.33
N GLU A 486 -6.12 -19.04 14.17
CA GLU A 486 -6.36 -17.61 14.42
C GLU A 486 -6.47 -16.78 13.12
N MET A 487 -6.31 -17.43 11.96
CA MET A 487 -6.45 -16.78 10.66
C MET A 487 -7.93 -16.61 10.33
N SER A 488 -8.25 -15.49 9.70
CA SER A 488 -9.53 -15.24 9.03
C SER A 488 -9.33 -15.23 7.52
N ALA A 489 -10.41 -15.36 6.75
CA ALA A 489 -10.36 -15.20 5.30
C ALA A 489 -9.68 -13.87 4.88
N ALA A 490 -9.99 -12.77 5.56
CA ALA A 490 -9.36 -11.47 5.34
C ALA A 490 -7.84 -11.46 5.59
N ASP A 491 -7.34 -12.32 6.47
CA ASP A 491 -5.90 -12.47 6.71
C ASP A 491 -5.22 -13.24 5.57
N VAL A 492 -5.87 -14.27 5.03
CA VAL A 492 -5.40 -14.98 3.82
C VAL A 492 -5.33 -14.00 2.65
N VAL A 493 -6.36 -13.17 2.42
CA VAL A 493 -6.35 -12.14 1.37
C VAL A 493 -5.18 -11.16 1.55
N ALA A 494 -5.01 -10.63 2.77
CA ALA A 494 -3.92 -9.70 3.06
C ALA A 494 -2.54 -10.35 2.87
N TRP A 495 -2.40 -11.62 3.25
CA TRP A 495 -1.19 -12.39 3.05
C TRP A 495 -0.89 -12.65 1.57
N CYS A 496 -1.88 -13.11 0.79
CA CYS A 496 -1.73 -13.32 -0.66
C CYS A 496 -1.30 -12.02 -1.36
N THR A 497 -1.92 -10.90 -0.99
CA THR A 497 -1.59 -9.57 -1.53
C THR A 497 -0.15 -9.17 -1.21
N ALA A 498 0.30 -9.40 0.01
CA ALA A 498 1.67 -9.14 0.43
C ALA A 498 2.67 -10.07 -0.27
N ALA A 499 2.36 -11.37 -0.37
CA ALA A 499 3.18 -12.34 -1.07
C ALA A 499 3.34 -11.98 -2.55
N VAL A 500 2.25 -11.57 -3.21
CA VAL A 500 2.28 -11.02 -4.58
C VAL A 500 3.22 -9.83 -4.67
N ALA A 501 3.11 -8.87 -3.76
CA ALA A 501 3.97 -7.70 -3.77
C ALA A 501 5.43 -8.10 -3.59
N ALA A 502 5.74 -8.92 -2.57
CA ALA A 502 7.08 -9.42 -2.28
C ALA A 502 7.73 -10.10 -3.49
N LEU A 503 7.01 -11.03 -4.12
CA LEU A 503 7.46 -11.74 -5.32
C LEU A 503 7.75 -10.76 -6.48
N ARG A 504 6.88 -9.77 -6.70
CA ARG A 504 7.06 -8.76 -7.75
C ARG A 504 8.24 -7.80 -7.51
N VAL A 505 8.84 -7.80 -6.33
CA VAL A 505 10.00 -6.95 -5.99
C VAL A 505 11.31 -7.69 -6.00
N LEU A 506 11.29 -9.02 -5.98
CA LEU A 506 12.50 -9.83 -6.11
C LEU A 506 13.38 -9.38 -7.30
N PRO A 507 12.86 -9.20 -8.54
CA PRO A 507 13.71 -8.78 -9.66
C PRO A 507 14.37 -7.41 -9.45
N LEU A 508 13.63 -6.46 -8.85
CA LEU A 508 14.14 -5.12 -8.58
C LEU A 508 15.20 -5.15 -7.47
N LEU A 509 14.95 -5.86 -6.36
CA LEU A 509 15.92 -5.99 -5.27
C LEU A 509 17.24 -6.55 -5.78
N LEU A 510 17.18 -7.49 -6.72
CA LEU A 510 18.37 -8.09 -7.31
C LEU A 510 19.11 -7.14 -8.24
N GLN A 511 18.39 -6.34 -9.03
CA GLN A 511 19.00 -5.27 -9.82
C GLN A 511 19.68 -4.21 -8.93
N LEU A 512 19.10 -3.93 -7.76
CA LEU A 512 19.62 -2.96 -6.80
C LEU A 512 20.73 -3.53 -5.90
N GLN A 513 20.79 -4.84 -5.70
CA GLN A 513 21.71 -5.49 -4.75
C GLN A 513 23.19 -5.07 -4.94
N PRO A 514 23.77 -5.02 -6.17
CA PRO A 514 25.14 -4.55 -6.36
C PRO A 514 25.33 -3.09 -5.94
N ARG A 515 24.34 -2.22 -6.20
CA ARG A 515 24.36 -0.82 -5.78
C ARG A 515 24.30 -0.70 -4.27
N LEU A 516 23.46 -1.52 -3.63
CA LEU A 516 23.30 -1.55 -2.17
C LEU A 516 24.54 -2.09 -1.44
N ARG A 517 25.29 -3.04 -2.03
CA ARG A 517 26.58 -3.48 -1.47
C ARG A 517 27.63 -2.37 -1.44
N GLY A 518 27.53 -1.39 -2.35
CA GLY A 518 28.41 -0.21 -2.35
C GLY A 518 28.07 0.81 -1.26
N VAL A 519 26.92 0.68 -0.60
CA VAL A 519 26.50 1.55 0.50
C VAL A 519 27.04 0.98 1.81
N ASN A 520 27.67 1.83 2.64
CA ASN A 520 28.17 1.45 3.96
C ASN A 520 27.05 1.25 5.00
N LEU A 521 26.18 0.27 4.77
CA LEU A 521 25.06 -0.08 5.66
C LEU A 521 25.53 -0.69 6.99
N ALA A 522 26.73 -1.28 7.02
CA ALA A 522 27.32 -1.89 8.21
C ALA A 522 27.51 -0.89 9.35
N ALA A 523 27.62 0.41 9.06
CA ALA A 523 27.69 1.46 10.07
C ALA A 523 26.35 1.68 10.80
N GLU A 524 25.23 1.27 10.21
CA GLU A 524 23.89 1.53 10.76
C GLU A 524 23.18 0.27 11.26
N VAL A 525 23.37 -0.86 10.58
CA VAL A 525 22.77 -2.14 10.96
C VAL A 525 23.87 -3.21 10.98
N PRO A 526 24.25 -3.70 12.18
CA PRO A 526 25.10 -4.89 12.28
C PRO A 526 24.49 -6.02 11.44
N ASP A 527 25.32 -6.73 10.67
CA ASP A 527 24.92 -7.80 9.75
C ASP A 527 24.10 -7.39 8.51
N ALA A 528 23.98 -6.08 8.19
CA ALA A 528 23.25 -5.61 7.00
C ALA A 528 23.71 -6.28 5.70
N THR A 529 25.01 -6.53 5.55
CA THR A 529 25.58 -7.17 4.37
C THR A 529 25.10 -8.61 4.21
N SER A 530 25.11 -9.39 5.30
CA SER A 530 24.60 -10.76 5.31
C SER A 530 23.08 -10.80 5.07
N LEU A 531 22.35 -9.82 5.61
CA LEU A 531 20.91 -9.68 5.38
C LEU A 531 20.61 -9.32 3.93
N LEU A 532 21.34 -8.38 3.32
CA LEU A 532 21.19 -8.03 1.91
C LEU A 532 21.46 -9.19 0.96
N ASP A 533 22.48 -10.01 1.27
CA ASP A 533 22.83 -11.18 0.47
C ASP A 533 21.79 -12.29 0.59
N SER A 534 21.11 -12.36 1.73
CA SER A 534 20.10 -13.39 2.02
C SER A 534 18.65 -12.91 1.86
N LEU A 535 18.40 -11.61 1.62
CA LEU A 535 17.06 -11.02 1.61
C LEU A 535 16.10 -11.68 0.61
N PRO A 536 16.49 -11.92 -0.66
CA PRO A 536 15.60 -12.59 -1.61
C PRO A 536 15.24 -14.01 -1.16
N GLY A 537 16.21 -14.69 -0.56
CA GLY A 537 16.04 -16.02 0.02
C GLY A 537 15.10 -16.06 1.22
N HIS A 538 15.25 -15.09 2.13
CA HIS A 538 14.35 -14.93 3.27
C HIS A 538 12.94 -14.62 2.79
N LEU A 539 12.76 -13.69 1.86
CA LEU A 539 11.46 -13.39 1.25
C LEU A 539 10.76 -14.65 0.73
N LEU A 540 11.48 -15.44 -0.06
CA LEU A 540 10.94 -16.68 -0.62
C LEU A 540 10.61 -17.71 0.47
N GLY A 541 11.54 -17.95 1.40
CA GLY A 541 11.35 -18.91 2.49
C GLY A 541 10.12 -18.56 3.34
N VAL A 542 9.78 -17.28 3.40
CA VAL A 542 8.65 -16.78 4.17
C VAL A 542 7.35 -17.03 3.46
N VAL A 543 7.26 -16.64 2.19
CA VAL A 543 6.08 -16.94 1.37
C VAL A 543 5.83 -18.45 1.37
N ALA A 544 6.89 -19.26 1.26
CA ALA A 544 6.80 -20.72 1.35
C ALA A 544 6.32 -21.22 2.71
N SER A 545 6.88 -20.71 3.81
CA SER A 545 6.49 -21.15 5.16
C SER A 545 5.01 -20.88 5.47
N GLN A 546 4.47 -19.78 4.95
CA GLN A 546 3.09 -19.36 5.23
C GLN A 546 2.04 -20.08 4.37
N LEU A 547 2.42 -20.56 3.19
CA LEU A 547 1.51 -21.38 2.39
C LEU A 547 1.02 -22.62 3.14
N HIS A 548 1.88 -23.21 3.97
CA HIS A 548 1.47 -24.33 4.80
C HIS A 548 0.37 -23.94 5.78
N SER A 549 0.48 -22.77 6.42
CA SER A 549 -0.57 -22.24 7.30
C SER A 549 -1.86 -21.91 6.55
N VAL A 550 -1.76 -21.36 5.33
CA VAL A 550 -2.92 -21.07 4.47
C VAL A 550 -3.62 -22.35 4.04
N ASN A 551 -2.88 -23.38 3.60
CA ASN A 551 -3.42 -24.69 3.29
C ASN A 551 -4.12 -25.31 4.50
N GLN A 552 -3.50 -25.29 5.69
CA GLN A 552 -4.12 -25.81 6.91
C GLN A 552 -5.41 -25.05 7.27
N PHE A 553 -5.40 -23.72 7.14
CA PHE A 553 -6.60 -22.91 7.33
C PHE A 553 -7.70 -23.25 6.32
N ASN A 554 -7.35 -23.40 5.04
CA ASN A 554 -8.33 -23.75 4.00
C ASN A 554 -8.92 -25.13 4.19
N VAL A 555 -8.12 -26.12 4.60
CA VAL A 555 -8.64 -27.45 4.96
C VAL A 555 -9.65 -27.36 6.10
N GLN A 556 -9.41 -26.51 7.11
CA GLN A 556 -10.35 -26.27 8.20
C GLN A 556 -11.60 -25.49 7.75
N LEU A 557 -11.42 -24.44 6.95
CA LEU A 557 -12.52 -23.60 6.47
C LEU A 557 -13.46 -24.39 5.55
N THR A 558 -12.90 -25.16 4.63
CA THR A 558 -13.64 -25.85 3.56
C THR A 558 -14.28 -27.17 3.98
N CYS A 559 -14.18 -27.52 5.26
CA CYS A 559 -14.83 -28.72 5.82
C CYS A 559 -16.36 -28.56 6.00
N THR A 560 -16.89 -27.34 5.89
CA THR A 560 -18.33 -27.03 5.92
C THR A 560 -18.76 -26.32 4.63
N ALA A 561 -20.02 -26.48 4.22
CA ALA A 561 -20.54 -25.81 3.02
C ALA A 561 -20.47 -24.27 3.13
N GLU A 562 -20.75 -23.71 4.30
CA GLU A 562 -20.62 -22.26 4.56
C GLU A 562 -19.18 -21.78 4.38
N GLY A 563 -18.21 -22.53 4.91
CA GLY A 563 -16.81 -22.15 4.77
C GLY A 563 -16.28 -22.37 3.35
N GLN A 564 -16.81 -23.32 2.58
CA GLN A 564 -16.53 -23.42 1.14
C GLN A 564 -17.01 -22.17 0.40
N ALA A 565 -18.22 -21.70 0.67
CA ALA A 565 -18.76 -20.47 0.08
C ALA A 565 -17.91 -19.24 0.46
N GLU A 566 -17.55 -19.12 1.74
CA GLU A 566 -16.66 -18.04 2.22
C GLU A 566 -15.29 -18.08 1.52
N ALA A 567 -14.69 -19.27 1.38
CA ALA A 567 -13.40 -19.43 0.71
C ALA A 567 -13.47 -19.00 -0.76
N VAL A 568 -14.52 -19.39 -1.47
CA VAL A 568 -14.75 -19.02 -2.88
C VAL A 568 -14.91 -17.51 -3.04
N GLU A 569 -15.74 -16.88 -2.21
CA GLU A 569 -16.02 -15.44 -2.29
C GLU A 569 -14.76 -14.60 -1.99
N THR A 570 -14.00 -14.99 -0.97
CA THR A 570 -12.93 -14.14 -0.43
C THR A 570 -11.54 -14.49 -0.96
N GLN A 571 -11.25 -15.76 -1.27
CA GLN A 571 -9.89 -16.23 -1.52
C GLN A 571 -9.58 -16.60 -2.97
N ALA A 572 -10.59 -16.87 -3.80
CA ALA A 572 -10.39 -17.31 -5.18
C ALA A 572 -9.51 -16.34 -5.99
N GLU A 573 -9.84 -15.04 -5.97
CA GLU A 573 -9.08 -14.01 -6.69
C GLU A 573 -7.66 -13.81 -6.12
N PRO A 574 -7.44 -13.67 -4.79
CA PRO A 574 -6.09 -13.56 -4.23
C PRO A 574 -5.18 -14.76 -4.53
N LEU A 575 -5.70 -15.99 -4.45
CA LEU A 575 -4.91 -17.20 -4.75
C LEU A 575 -4.58 -17.29 -6.24
N PHE A 576 -5.52 -16.95 -7.12
CA PHE A 576 -5.27 -16.85 -8.56
C PHE A 576 -4.16 -15.84 -8.89
N LEU A 577 -4.21 -14.66 -8.27
CA LEU A 577 -3.20 -13.62 -8.46
C LEU A 577 -1.83 -14.06 -7.94
N LEU A 578 -1.79 -14.70 -6.76
CA LEU A 578 -0.56 -15.23 -6.18
C LEU A 578 0.07 -16.31 -7.07
N HIS A 579 -0.73 -17.25 -7.57
CA HIS A 579 -0.27 -18.26 -8.53
C HIS A 579 0.34 -17.60 -9.76
N SER A 580 -0.41 -16.70 -10.39
CA SER A 580 0.00 -16.00 -11.61
C SER A 580 1.34 -15.28 -11.42
N VAL A 581 1.53 -14.64 -10.27
CA VAL A 581 2.79 -13.94 -9.95
C VAL A 581 3.93 -14.90 -9.65
N ALA A 582 3.67 -16.00 -8.92
CA ALA A 582 4.68 -17.02 -8.65
C ALA A 582 5.15 -17.70 -9.95
N VAL A 583 4.24 -18.00 -10.87
CA VAL A 583 4.54 -18.53 -12.21
C VAL A 583 5.40 -17.55 -13.00
N ARG A 584 5.04 -16.26 -13.03
CA ARG A 584 5.84 -15.22 -13.70
C ARG A 584 7.24 -15.09 -13.09
N CYS A 585 7.37 -15.15 -11.76
CA CYS A 585 8.66 -15.10 -11.10
C CYS A 585 9.54 -16.30 -11.45
N LEU A 586 8.96 -17.49 -11.52
CA LEU A 586 9.69 -18.70 -11.89
C LEU A 586 10.16 -18.66 -13.34
N HIS A 587 9.32 -18.20 -14.27
CA HIS A 587 9.76 -17.95 -15.64
C HIS A 587 10.90 -16.94 -15.71
N TRP A 588 10.81 -15.83 -14.97
CA TRP A 588 11.89 -14.85 -14.89
C TRP A 588 13.18 -15.48 -14.34
N LEU A 589 13.12 -16.29 -13.27
CA LEU A 589 14.28 -17.02 -12.73
C LEU A 589 14.92 -17.96 -13.76
N CYS A 590 14.11 -18.65 -14.57
CA CYS A 590 14.60 -19.49 -15.65
C CYS A 590 15.31 -18.71 -16.77
N THR A 591 15.09 -17.40 -16.90
CA THR A 591 15.79 -16.54 -17.87
C THR A 591 17.12 -15.97 -17.37
N LEU A 592 17.47 -16.23 -16.10
CA LEU A 592 18.74 -15.81 -15.52
C LEU A 592 19.85 -16.78 -15.93
N ASP A 593 21.05 -16.26 -16.15
CA ASP A 593 22.22 -17.07 -16.40
C ASP A 593 22.77 -17.71 -15.10
N ASP A 594 23.67 -18.68 -15.23
CA ASP A 594 24.25 -19.39 -14.09
C ASP A 594 25.04 -18.47 -13.15
N ALA A 595 25.62 -17.38 -13.65
CA ALA A 595 26.35 -16.42 -12.83
C ALA A 595 25.39 -15.57 -11.97
N GLN A 596 24.26 -15.16 -12.54
CA GLN A 596 23.16 -14.50 -11.84
C GLN A 596 22.57 -15.44 -10.78
N LEU A 597 22.27 -16.69 -11.13
CA LEU A 597 21.74 -17.68 -10.19
C LEU A 597 22.75 -18.03 -9.08
N ALA A 598 24.04 -18.14 -9.39
CA ALA A 598 25.10 -18.41 -8.42
C ALA A 598 25.27 -17.24 -7.43
N ALA A 599 24.96 -16.01 -7.83
CA ALA A 599 24.90 -14.87 -6.90
C ALA A 599 23.70 -14.96 -5.93
N MET A 600 22.79 -15.92 -6.14
CA MET A 600 21.54 -16.09 -5.41
C MET A 600 21.28 -17.55 -4.99
N PRO A 601 22.19 -18.17 -4.22
CA PRO A 601 22.10 -19.61 -3.92
C PRO A 601 20.79 -19.99 -3.22
N VAL A 602 20.17 -19.07 -2.47
CA VAL A 602 18.88 -19.32 -1.81
C VAL A 602 17.69 -19.32 -2.78
N LEU A 603 17.78 -18.60 -3.91
CA LEU A 603 16.75 -18.65 -4.96
C LEU A 603 16.98 -19.82 -5.92
N ALA A 604 18.20 -20.37 -5.97
CA ALA A 604 18.54 -21.56 -6.76
C ALA A 604 18.03 -22.87 -6.13
N THR A 605 17.26 -22.82 -5.04
CA THR A 605 16.58 -24.00 -4.49
C THR A 605 15.33 -24.32 -5.32
N TRP A 606 15.51 -24.93 -6.50
CA TRP A 606 14.41 -25.28 -7.41
C TRP A 606 13.33 -26.14 -6.74
N ASP A 607 13.69 -26.96 -5.75
CA ASP A 607 12.74 -27.73 -4.95
C ASP A 607 11.82 -26.84 -4.09
N GLY A 608 12.34 -25.74 -3.56
CA GLY A 608 11.56 -24.76 -2.80
C GLY A 608 10.54 -24.05 -3.69
N TRP A 609 10.97 -23.61 -4.88
CA TRP A 609 10.07 -23.01 -5.88
C TRP A 609 9.02 -23.99 -6.39
N HIS A 610 9.44 -25.22 -6.70
CA HIS A 610 8.53 -26.29 -7.10
C HIS A 610 7.44 -26.50 -6.03
N THR A 611 7.84 -26.64 -4.77
CA THR A 611 6.90 -26.81 -3.64
C THR A 611 5.98 -25.61 -3.48
N LEU A 612 6.52 -24.39 -3.57
CA LEU A 612 5.77 -23.15 -3.47
C LEU A 612 4.66 -23.05 -4.54
N VAL A 613 5.04 -23.13 -5.82
CA VAL A 613 4.10 -22.94 -6.93
C VAL A 613 3.08 -24.08 -6.96
N HIS A 614 3.51 -25.31 -6.63
CA HIS A 614 2.60 -26.46 -6.54
C HIS A 614 1.57 -26.30 -5.42
N ALA A 615 1.99 -25.89 -4.23
CA ALA A 615 1.06 -25.66 -3.12
C ALA A 615 0.03 -24.57 -3.47
N ILE A 616 0.49 -23.43 -4.02
CA ILE A 616 -0.43 -22.36 -4.46
C ILE A 616 -1.39 -22.88 -5.54
N PHE A 617 -0.88 -23.63 -6.51
CA PHE A 617 -1.67 -24.18 -7.61
C PHE A 617 -2.77 -25.10 -7.10
N ASN A 618 -2.45 -26.04 -6.21
CA ASN A 618 -3.43 -26.97 -5.66
C ASN A 618 -4.52 -26.24 -4.86
N GLU A 619 -4.15 -25.25 -4.05
CA GLU A 619 -5.12 -24.44 -3.31
C GLU A 619 -6.03 -23.64 -4.26
N ALA A 620 -5.45 -22.99 -5.26
CA ALA A 620 -6.22 -22.22 -6.23
C ALA A 620 -7.18 -23.12 -7.04
N VAL A 621 -6.72 -24.29 -7.48
CA VAL A 621 -7.54 -25.30 -8.17
C VAL A 621 -8.68 -25.76 -7.28
N GLY A 622 -8.40 -26.10 -6.01
CA GLY A 622 -9.42 -26.52 -5.05
C GLY A 622 -10.50 -25.46 -4.84
N VAL A 623 -10.11 -24.21 -4.60
CA VAL A 623 -11.06 -23.10 -4.41
C VAL A 623 -11.90 -22.82 -5.66
N HIS A 624 -11.29 -22.81 -6.85
CA HIS A 624 -12.05 -22.62 -8.09
C HIS A 624 -12.99 -23.79 -8.40
N ARG A 625 -12.58 -25.03 -8.07
CA ARG A 625 -13.46 -26.20 -8.18
C ARG A 625 -14.68 -26.07 -7.27
N MET A 626 -14.50 -25.70 -6.01
CA MET A 626 -15.60 -25.45 -5.08
C MET A 626 -16.53 -24.34 -5.59
N GLY A 627 -15.98 -23.24 -6.12
CA GLY A 627 -16.77 -22.13 -6.65
C GLY A 627 -17.63 -22.52 -7.85
N ARG A 628 -17.16 -23.47 -8.66
CA ARG A 628 -17.94 -24.08 -9.72
C ARG A 628 -19.08 -24.95 -9.15
N CYS A 629 -18.80 -25.79 -8.15
CA CYS A 629 -19.82 -26.66 -7.53
C CYS A 629 -20.91 -25.87 -6.80
N LEU A 630 -20.61 -24.71 -6.23
CA LEU A 630 -21.57 -23.86 -5.50
C LEU A 630 -22.42 -22.97 -6.41
N ALA A 631 -22.15 -22.93 -7.72
CA ALA A 631 -22.85 -22.10 -8.67
C ALA A 631 -24.20 -22.73 -9.07
N GLU A 632 -25.19 -22.72 -8.17
CA GLU A 632 -26.51 -23.32 -8.39
C GLU A 632 -27.56 -22.27 -8.87
N GLY A 633 -27.72 -22.09 -10.19
CA GLY A 633 -28.76 -21.21 -10.75
C GLY A 633 -28.43 -20.63 -12.12
N GLU A 634 -29.41 -19.99 -12.78
CA GLU A 634 -29.21 -19.32 -14.09
C GLU A 634 -28.21 -18.15 -14.01
N GLU A 635 -28.30 -17.29 -12.99
CA GLU A 635 -27.30 -16.23 -12.75
C GLU A 635 -25.92 -16.80 -12.39
N ASP A 636 -25.91 -18.00 -11.79
CA ASP A 636 -24.69 -18.67 -11.39
C ASP A 636 -23.98 -19.39 -12.54
N LYS A 637 -24.65 -19.70 -13.66
CA LYS A 637 -24.00 -20.22 -14.88
C LYS A 637 -22.88 -19.30 -15.39
N GLN A 638 -23.07 -17.97 -15.29
CA GLN A 638 -22.02 -17.03 -15.68
C GLN A 638 -20.82 -17.09 -14.74
N ARG A 639 -21.06 -17.29 -13.43
CA ARG A 639 -20.00 -17.48 -12.45
C ARG A 639 -19.28 -18.81 -12.65
N GLU A 640 -20.02 -19.87 -12.93
CA GLU A 640 -19.49 -21.19 -13.27
C GLU A 640 -18.54 -21.12 -14.47
N VAL A 641 -18.97 -20.46 -15.55
CA VAL A 641 -18.14 -20.22 -16.75
C VAL A 641 -16.90 -19.41 -16.38
N ALA A 642 -17.03 -18.36 -15.57
CA ALA A 642 -15.89 -17.55 -15.13
C ALA A 642 -14.89 -18.36 -14.29
N PHE A 643 -15.36 -19.22 -13.37
CA PHE A 643 -14.50 -20.09 -12.58
C PHE A 643 -13.80 -21.14 -13.45
N THR A 644 -14.51 -21.74 -14.40
CA THR A 644 -13.96 -22.69 -15.37
C THR A 644 -12.86 -22.04 -16.21
N GLN A 645 -13.10 -20.84 -16.75
CA GLN A 645 -12.10 -20.08 -17.51
C GLN A 645 -10.85 -19.73 -16.68
N ARG A 646 -11.02 -19.37 -15.40
CA ARG A 646 -9.90 -19.11 -14.49
C ARG A 646 -9.10 -20.38 -14.22
N LEU A 647 -9.78 -21.50 -14.00
CA LEU A 647 -9.14 -22.80 -13.78
C LEU A 647 -8.33 -23.25 -15.00
N HIS A 648 -8.89 -23.10 -16.21
CA HIS A 648 -8.17 -23.33 -17.47
C HIS A 648 -6.93 -22.44 -17.57
N SER A 649 -7.07 -21.15 -17.23
CA SER A 649 -5.98 -20.18 -17.27
C SER A 649 -4.85 -20.53 -16.29
N LEU A 650 -5.17 -20.99 -15.08
CA LEU A 650 -4.19 -21.47 -14.10
C LEU A 650 -3.39 -22.65 -14.63
N CYS A 651 -4.09 -23.64 -15.21
CA CYS A 651 -3.47 -24.85 -15.74
C CYS A 651 -2.57 -24.55 -16.94
N LEU A 652 -3.05 -23.74 -17.89
CA LEU A 652 -2.27 -23.32 -19.06
C LEU A 652 -1.08 -22.40 -18.70
N ALA A 653 -1.19 -21.63 -17.62
CA ALA A 653 -0.06 -20.85 -17.09
C ALA A 653 0.99 -21.75 -16.43
N HIS A 654 0.56 -22.80 -15.72
CA HIS A 654 1.46 -23.73 -15.02
C HIS A 654 2.13 -24.74 -15.96
N ALA A 655 1.45 -25.19 -17.01
CA ALA A 655 1.91 -26.25 -17.91
C ALA A 655 3.36 -26.06 -18.43
N PRO A 656 3.77 -24.89 -18.95
CA PRO A 656 5.14 -24.72 -19.45
C PRO A 656 6.22 -24.71 -18.36
N LEU A 657 5.85 -24.59 -17.09
CA LEU A 657 6.79 -24.68 -15.98
C LEU A 657 7.18 -26.11 -15.65
N VAL A 658 6.33 -27.10 -15.95
CA VAL A 658 6.60 -28.50 -15.60
C VAL A 658 7.88 -29.01 -16.28
N PRO A 659 8.09 -28.83 -17.60
CA PRO A 659 9.34 -29.25 -18.24
C PRO A 659 10.55 -28.46 -17.74
N LEU A 660 10.40 -27.16 -17.51
CA LEU A 660 11.47 -26.30 -16.99
C LEU A 660 11.90 -26.73 -15.58
N LEU A 661 10.96 -26.98 -14.68
CA LEU A 661 11.24 -27.46 -13.33
C LEU A 661 11.81 -28.88 -13.35
N SER A 662 11.31 -29.74 -14.23
CA SER A 662 11.88 -31.08 -14.43
C SER A 662 13.35 -31.00 -14.83
N GLU A 663 13.70 -30.18 -15.81
CA GLU A 663 15.08 -29.95 -16.22
C GLU A 663 15.94 -29.39 -15.08
N LYS A 664 15.47 -28.35 -14.38
CA LYS A 664 16.22 -27.67 -13.32
C LYS A 664 16.39 -28.49 -12.04
N THR A 665 15.42 -29.34 -11.70
CA THR A 665 15.48 -30.22 -10.52
C THR A 665 16.10 -31.59 -10.84
N GLY A 666 16.28 -31.93 -12.12
CA GLY A 666 16.68 -33.27 -12.56
C GLY A 666 15.62 -34.35 -12.33
N ARG A 667 14.41 -33.98 -11.86
CA ARG A 667 13.29 -34.91 -11.64
C ARG A 667 12.62 -35.19 -12.97
N ARG A 668 12.29 -36.44 -13.24
CA ARG A 668 11.57 -36.82 -14.46
C ARG A 668 10.10 -36.39 -14.38
N ILE A 669 9.56 -35.87 -15.48
CA ILE A 669 8.13 -35.53 -15.63
C ILE A 669 7.25 -36.77 -15.43
N ASP A 670 7.72 -37.92 -15.92
CA ASP A 670 7.01 -39.21 -15.89
C ASP A 670 7.39 -40.10 -14.69
N GLY A 671 8.03 -39.51 -13.66
CA GLY A 671 8.43 -40.26 -12.47
C GLY A 671 7.22 -40.67 -11.62
N PRO A 672 7.12 -41.93 -11.15
CA PRO A 672 6.04 -42.38 -10.26
C PRO A 672 6.11 -41.74 -8.87
N THR A 673 7.25 -41.13 -8.53
CA THR A 673 7.38 -40.31 -7.33
C THR A 673 6.51 -39.07 -7.48
N LEU A 674 5.73 -38.74 -6.43
CA LEU A 674 4.77 -37.62 -6.27
C LEU A 674 5.21 -36.20 -6.72
N GLY A 675 6.38 -36.02 -7.33
CA GLY A 675 6.92 -34.73 -7.72
C GLY A 675 6.01 -33.95 -8.67
N PHE A 676 5.61 -34.55 -9.80
CA PHE A 676 4.82 -33.86 -10.84
C PHE A 676 3.44 -34.45 -11.12
N PHE A 677 3.11 -35.61 -10.53
CA PHE A 677 1.89 -36.35 -10.86
C PHE A 677 0.62 -35.53 -10.64
N THR A 678 0.48 -34.89 -9.46
CA THR A 678 -0.69 -34.07 -9.13
C THR A 678 -0.82 -32.86 -10.04
N GLN A 679 0.29 -32.21 -10.40
CA GLN A 679 0.28 -31.08 -11.34
C GLN A 679 -0.16 -31.53 -12.73
N LEU A 680 0.41 -32.64 -13.22
CA LEU A 680 0.03 -33.21 -14.51
C LEU A 680 -1.44 -33.62 -14.51
N LEU A 681 -1.94 -34.23 -13.43
CA LEU A 681 -3.35 -34.56 -13.27
C LEU A 681 -4.22 -33.33 -13.45
N TYR A 682 -3.98 -32.25 -12.69
CA TYR A 682 -4.82 -31.05 -12.80
C TYR A 682 -4.64 -30.32 -14.13
N ILE A 683 -3.43 -30.27 -14.69
CA ILE A 683 -3.21 -29.68 -16.02
C ILE A 683 -4.01 -30.45 -17.07
N VAL A 684 -3.94 -31.78 -17.09
CA VAL A 684 -4.61 -32.61 -18.08
C VAL A 684 -6.12 -32.66 -17.83
N ALA A 685 -6.56 -32.60 -16.57
CA ALA A 685 -7.97 -32.60 -16.20
C ALA A 685 -8.69 -31.31 -16.56
N PHE A 686 -8.02 -30.16 -16.37
CA PHE A 686 -8.66 -28.85 -16.43
C PHE A 686 -8.15 -27.95 -17.55
N ALA A 687 -7.15 -28.35 -18.35
CA ALA A 687 -6.83 -27.64 -19.58
C ALA A 687 -7.38 -28.40 -20.79
N PRO A 688 -7.88 -27.69 -21.82
CA PRO A 688 -8.29 -28.34 -23.06
C PRO A 688 -7.11 -29.15 -23.62
N PRO A 689 -7.25 -30.46 -23.90
CA PRO A 689 -6.13 -31.30 -24.32
C PRO A 689 -5.39 -30.75 -25.56
N ALA A 690 -6.12 -30.09 -26.47
CA ALA A 690 -5.56 -29.45 -27.67
C ALA A 690 -4.63 -28.25 -27.37
N ALA A 691 -4.70 -27.68 -26.17
CA ALA A 691 -3.87 -26.56 -25.71
C ALA A 691 -2.71 -27.00 -24.80
N VAL A 692 -2.65 -28.28 -24.41
CA VAL A 692 -1.58 -28.86 -23.58
C VAL A 692 -0.45 -29.37 -24.47
N ASP A 693 0.80 -29.17 -24.04
CA ASP A 693 1.97 -29.73 -24.73
C ASP A 693 1.85 -31.28 -24.80
N PRO A 694 1.96 -31.90 -25.99
CA PRO A 694 1.92 -33.36 -26.13
C PRO A 694 2.91 -34.11 -25.23
N GLN A 695 4.06 -33.50 -24.89
CA GLN A 695 5.02 -34.10 -23.96
C GLN A 695 4.47 -34.23 -22.54
N LEU A 696 3.63 -33.29 -22.11
CA LEU A 696 2.96 -33.33 -20.80
C LEU A 696 1.87 -34.38 -20.77
N LEU A 697 1.08 -34.50 -21.84
CA LEU A 697 0.09 -35.58 -21.98
C LEU A 697 0.76 -36.96 -21.93
N ALA A 698 1.81 -37.17 -22.73
CA ALA A 698 2.59 -38.41 -22.72
C ALA A 698 3.33 -38.64 -21.39
N GLY A 699 3.72 -37.58 -20.69
CA GLY A 699 4.27 -37.63 -19.34
C GLY A 699 3.23 -38.09 -18.31
N PHE A 700 2.02 -37.53 -18.37
CA PHE A 700 0.90 -37.93 -17.51
C PHE A 700 0.52 -39.39 -17.72
N GLU A 701 0.34 -39.82 -18.97
CA GLU A 701 0.00 -41.21 -19.28
C GLU A 701 1.04 -42.20 -18.72
N ARG A 702 2.33 -41.92 -18.91
CA ARG A 702 3.41 -42.76 -18.35
C ARG A 702 3.38 -42.78 -16.82
N SER A 703 3.12 -41.64 -16.18
CA SER A 703 2.99 -41.55 -14.71
C SER A 703 1.79 -42.36 -14.20
N VAL A 704 0.63 -42.28 -14.86
CA VAL A 704 -0.56 -43.09 -14.51
C VAL A 704 -0.24 -44.57 -14.67
N ARG A 705 0.30 -45.00 -15.82
CA ARG A 705 0.66 -46.40 -16.06
C ARG A 705 1.69 -46.92 -15.07
N SER A 706 2.71 -46.12 -14.74
CA SER A 706 3.70 -46.48 -13.73
C SER A 706 3.07 -46.57 -12.33
N SER A 707 2.11 -45.70 -12.00
CA SER A 707 1.35 -45.76 -10.75
C SER A 707 0.50 -47.04 -10.68
N LEU A 708 -0.20 -47.39 -11.76
CA LEU A 708 -0.97 -48.63 -11.87
C LEU A 708 -0.07 -49.87 -11.73
N GLN A 709 1.10 -49.87 -12.36
CA GLN A 709 2.06 -50.97 -12.25
C GLN A 709 2.60 -51.10 -10.82
N ALA A 710 2.95 -49.97 -10.18
CA ALA A 710 3.40 -49.96 -8.79
C ALA A 710 2.28 -50.45 -7.85
N ALA A 711 1.05 -50.00 -8.07
CA ALA A 711 -0.10 -50.41 -7.30
C ALA A 711 -0.42 -51.90 -7.50
N ALA A 712 -0.32 -52.44 -8.71
CA ALA A 712 -0.52 -53.86 -8.98
C ALA A 712 0.45 -54.78 -8.21
N SER A 713 1.64 -54.26 -7.86
CA SER A 713 2.61 -54.96 -7.01
C SER A 713 2.35 -54.79 -5.49
N SER A 714 1.41 -53.92 -5.11
CA SER A 714 1.04 -53.67 -3.71
C SER A 714 0.25 -54.85 -3.14
N PRO A 715 0.58 -55.34 -1.94
CA PRO A 715 -0.24 -56.33 -1.24
C PRO A 715 -1.56 -55.74 -0.71
N ARG A 716 -1.75 -54.41 -0.76
CA ARG A 716 -2.96 -53.72 -0.31
C ARG A 716 -3.85 -53.38 -1.50
N VAL A 717 -4.95 -54.10 -1.66
CA VAL A 717 -5.93 -53.90 -2.74
C VAL A 717 -6.51 -52.49 -2.71
N GLU A 718 -6.76 -51.96 -1.52
CA GLU A 718 -7.30 -50.61 -1.32
C GLU A 718 -6.39 -49.55 -1.94
N ALA A 719 -5.06 -49.74 -1.90
CA ALA A 719 -4.13 -48.78 -2.49
C ALA A 719 -4.24 -48.74 -4.02
N VAL A 720 -4.56 -49.86 -4.67
CA VAL A 720 -4.82 -49.92 -6.11
C VAL A 720 -6.09 -49.16 -6.44
N TRP A 721 -7.18 -49.47 -5.75
CA TRP A 721 -8.48 -48.88 -6.03
C TRP A 721 -8.52 -47.39 -5.73
N GLU A 722 -7.96 -46.93 -4.60
CA GLU A 722 -7.81 -45.51 -4.28
C GLU A 722 -6.87 -44.81 -5.27
N GLY A 723 -5.80 -45.48 -5.70
CA GLY A 723 -4.89 -44.97 -6.71
C GLY A 723 -5.58 -44.73 -8.07
N VAL A 724 -6.43 -45.66 -8.52
CA VAL A 724 -7.27 -45.50 -9.72
C VAL A 724 -8.28 -44.38 -9.52
N TYR A 725 -9.01 -44.39 -8.40
CA TYR A 725 -10.04 -43.40 -8.10
C TYR A 725 -9.49 -41.96 -8.09
N THR A 726 -8.29 -41.75 -7.54
CA THR A 726 -7.67 -40.43 -7.37
C THR A 726 -7.56 -39.62 -8.67
N TRP A 727 -7.22 -40.25 -9.80
CA TRP A 727 -7.15 -39.54 -11.08
C TRP A 727 -8.42 -39.69 -11.91
N LEU A 728 -9.27 -40.69 -11.64
CA LEU A 728 -10.53 -40.90 -12.35
C LEU A 728 -11.59 -39.88 -11.92
N VAL A 729 -11.66 -39.53 -10.63
CA VAL A 729 -12.69 -38.64 -10.05
C VAL A 729 -12.75 -37.27 -10.71
N GLU A 730 -11.62 -36.76 -11.21
CA GLU A 730 -11.60 -35.48 -11.93
C GLU A 730 -12.36 -35.56 -13.26
N GLY A 731 -12.54 -36.76 -13.82
CA GLY A 731 -13.34 -37.01 -15.02
C GLY A 731 -14.85 -36.93 -14.78
N GLU A 732 -15.32 -36.96 -13.53
CA GLU A 732 -16.74 -36.75 -13.21
C GLU A 732 -17.17 -35.36 -13.68
N ASP A 733 -16.38 -34.34 -13.38
CA ASP A 733 -16.75 -32.96 -13.66
C ASP A 733 -16.11 -32.39 -14.94
N GLN A 734 -15.34 -33.18 -15.69
CA GLN A 734 -14.55 -32.74 -16.84
C GLN A 734 -14.71 -33.68 -18.04
N PRO A 735 -15.73 -33.47 -18.90
CA PRO A 735 -16.00 -34.35 -20.04
C PRO A 735 -14.82 -34.49 -21.01
N GLN A 736 -14.03 -33.43 -21.21
CA GLN A 736 -12.85 -33.49 -22.08
C GLN A 736 -11.74 -34.39 -21.51
N TYR A 737 -11.56 -34.36 -20.20
CA TYR A 737 -10.62 -35.24 -19.51
C TYR A 737 -11.12 -36.68 -19.46
N CYS A 738 -12.41 -36.90 -19.18
CA CYS A 738 -13.06 -38.21 -19.31
C CYS A 738 -12.83 -38.81 -20.71
N ALA A 739 -13.06 -38.01 -21.75
CA ALA A 739 -12.81 -38.42 -23.13
C ALA A 739 -11.34 -38.79 -23.36
N PHE A 740 -10.40 -38.01 -22.81
CA PHE A 740 -8.97 -38.33 -22.85
C PHE A 740 -8.65 -39.66 -22.15
N LEU A 741 -9.19 -39.92 -20.96
CA LEU A 741 -8.97 -41.18 -20.23
C LEU A 741 -9.50 -42.40 -20.98
N LEU A 742 -10.64 -42.27 -21.66
CA LEU A 742 -11.23 -43.32 -22.47
C LEU A 742 -10.43 -43.59 -23.75
N THR A 743 -10.08 -42.55 -24.49
CA THR A 743 -9.36 -42.66 -25.78
C THR A 743 -7.89 -43.05 -25.64
N SER A 744 -7.24 -42.67 -24.54
CA SER A 744 -5.87 -43.11 -24.21
C SER A 744 -5.80 -44.54 -23.67
N GLY A 745 -6.95 -45.16 -23.34
CA GLY A 745 -7.04 -46.48 -22.73
C GLY A 745 -6.77 -46.51 -21.22
N LEU A 746 -6.42 -45.38 -20.60
CA LEU A 746 -6.08 -45.31 -19.16
C LEU A 746 -7.24 -45.77 -18.26
N MET A 747 -8.49 -45.44 -18.61
CA MET A 747 -9.65 -45.90 -17.84
C MET A 747 -9.77 -47.43 -17.86
N GLN A 748 -9.60 -48.05 -19.04
CA GLN A 748 -9.65 -49.51 -19.19
C GLN A 748 -8.49 -50.19 -18.45
N GLU A 749 -7.27 -49.66 -18.59
CA GLU A 749 -6.09 -50.15 -17.87
C GLU A 749 -6.26 -50.07 -16.34
N GLY A 750 -6.82 -48.96 -15.84
CA GLY A 750 -7.10 -48.75 -14.42
C GLY A 750 -8.14 -49.75 -13.88
N LEU A 751 -9.22 -49.99 -14.61
CA LEU A 751 -10.24 -50.97 -14.23
C LEU A 751 -9.72 -52.40 -14.28
N ALA A 752 -8.91 -52.74 -15.27
CA ALA A 752 -8.26 -54.04 -15.36
C ALA A 752 -7.28 -54.26 -14.19
N ALA A 753 -6.53 -53.22 -13.79
CA ALA A 753 -5.65 -53.29 -12.62
C ALA A 753 -6.44 -53.48 -11.31
N ALA A 754 -7.57 -52.77 -11.15
CA ALA A 754 -8.46 -52.92 -10.01
C ALA A 754 -9.07 -54.33 -9.91
N GLU A 755 -9.48 -54.91 -11.05
CA GLU A 755 -9.96 -56.28 -11.16
C GLU A 755 -8.88 -57.29 -10.80
N ALA A 756 -7.70 -57.17 -11.41
CA ALA A 756 -6.57 -58.06 -11.16
C ALA A 756 -6.16 -58.05 -9.68
N ALA A 757 -6.14 -56.88 -9.04
CA ALA A 757 -5.86 -56.75 -7.62
C ALA A 757 -6.92 -57.44 -6.76
N ALA A 758 -8.20 -57.31 -7.12
CA ALA A 758 -9.30 -57.95 -6.40
C ALA A 758 -9.29 -59.48 -6.53
N VAL A 759 -8.89 -60.00 -7.69
CA VAL A 759 -8.69 -61.44 -7.92
C VAL A 759 -7.49 -61.98 -7.11
N ALA A 760 -6.38 -61.24 -7.07
CA ALA A 760 -5.15 -61.69 -6.43
C ALA A 760 -5.20 -61.67 -4.90
N ASN A 761 -5.81 -60.63 -4.32
CA ASN A 761 -5.68 -60.33 -2.89
C ASN A 761 -7.04 -60.21 -2.19
N GLY A 762 -8.13 -60.58 -2.87
CA GLY A 762 -9.49 -60.47 -2.36
C GLY A 762 -10.10 -59.08 -2.55
N MET A 763 -11.38 -58.97 -2.19
CA MET A 763 -12.15 -57.75 -2.38
C MET A 763 -11.72 -56.61 -1.45
N PRO A 764 -11.57 -55.36 -1.94
CA PRO A 764 -11.48 -54.22 -1.03
C PRO A 764 -12.83 -54.04 -0.32
N MET A 765 -12.84 -53.15 0.67
CA MET A 765 -14.09 -52.77 1.35
C MET A 765 -15.19 -52.38 0.32
N PRO A 766 -16.45 -52.81 0.51
CA PRO A 766 -17.54 -52.48 -0.40
C PRO A 766 -17.68 -50.98 -0.70
N SER A 767 -17.34 -50.11 0.25
CA SER A 767 -17.34 -48.65 0.08
C SER A 767 -16.29 -48.14 -0.91
N VAL A 768 -15.12 -48.79 -1.00
CA VAL A 768 -14.06 -48.45 -1.96
C VAL A 768 -14.49 -48.90 -3.36
N ALA A 769 -15.01 -50.13 -3.48
CA ALA A 769 -15.49 -50.65 -4.75
C ALA A 769 -16.67 -49.85 -5.30
N HIS A 770 -17.60 -49.48 -4.43
CA HIS A 770 -18.74 -48.64 -4.76
C HIS A 770 -18.31 -47.28 -5.29
N ARG A 771 -17.36 -46.60 -4.63
CA ARG A 771 -16.86 -45.28 -5.06
C ARG A 771 -16.24 -45.32 -6.45
N LEU A 772 -15.38 -46.31 -6.74
CA LEU A 772 -14.76 -46.41 -8.06
C LEU A 772 -15.80 -46.65 -9.17
N LEU A 773 -16.72 -47.60 -8.96
CA LEU A 773 -17.71 -47.94 -9.97
C LEU A 773 -18.77 -46.83 -10.16
N ALA A 774 -19.15 -46.15 -9.07
CA ALA A 774 -19.98 -44.95 -9.16
C ALA A 774 -19.27 -43.85 -9.95
N CYS A 775 -17.97 -43.64 -9.71
CA CYS A 775 -17.17 -42.68 -10.45
C CYS A 775 -17.13 -42.98 -11.95
N VAL A 776 -16.83 -44.23 -12.36
CA VAL A 776 -16.88 -44.64 -13.78
C VAL A 776 -18.26 -44.35 -14.40
N HIS A 777 -19.32 -44.70 -13.69
CA HIS A 777 -20.69 -44.47 -14.14
C HIS A 777 -20.97 -42.97 -14.34
N VAL A 778 -20.62 -42.14 -13.36
CA VAL A 778 -20.78 -40.68 -13.42
C VAL A 778 -19.95 -40.08 -14.56
N CYS A 779 -18.69 -40.49 -14.73
CA CYS A 779 -17.85 -40.07 -15.86
C CYS A 779 -18.49 -40.38 -17.22
N CYS A 780 -19.02 -41.59 -17.40
CA CYS A 780 -19.67 -41.99 -18.65
C CYS A 780 -20.99 -41.24 -18.86
N SER A 781 -21.81 -41.10 -17.82
CA SER A 781 -23.07 -40.36 -17.88
C SER A 781 -22.84 -38.88 -18.22
N ASN A 782 -21.88 -38.22 -17.57
CA ASN A 782 -21.57 -36.81 -17.83
C ASN A 782 -20.96 -36.58 -19.21
N LEU A 783 -20.28 -37.58 -19.78
CA LEU A 783 -19.86 -37.56 -21.19
C LEU A 783 -21.08 -37.55 -22.14
N GLY A 784 -22.10 -38.37 -21.85
CA GLY A 784 -23.38 -38.36 -22.57
C GLY A 784 -24.09 -37.00 -22.46
N HIS A 785 -24.20 -36.44 -21.26
CA HIS A 785 -24.79 -35.10 -21.06
C HIS A 785 -24.05 -34.01 -21.84
N ALA A 786 -22.71 -34.06 -21.88
CA ALA A 786 -21.91 -33.12 -22.67
C ALA A 786 -22.16 -33.26 -24.18
N ALA A 787 -22.39 -34.48 -24.67
CA ALA A 787 -22.79 -34.73 -26.05
C ALA A 787 -24.19 -34.16 -26.34
N ASP A 788 -25.15 -34.37 -25.44
CA ASP A 788 -26.51 -33.85 -25.59
C ASP A 788 -26.56 -32.33 -25.55
N GLU A 789 -25.81 -31.68 -24.64
CA GLU A 789 -25.72 -30.22 -24.59
C GLU A 789 -25.18 -29.68 -25.92
N LEU A 790 -24.17 -30.35 -26.50
CA LEU A 790 -23.59 -29.97 -27.77
C LEU A 790 -24.58 -30.12 -28.94
N VAL A 791 -25.31 -31.23 -28.99
CA VAL A 791 -26.34 -31.51 -30.01
C VAL A 791 -27.47 -30.49 -29.93
N ASN A 792 -27.87 -30.09 -28.71
CA ASN A 792 -28.99 -29.17 -28.48
C ASN A 792 -28.60 -27.69 -28.53
N ARG A 793 -27.30 -27.35 -28.63
CA ARG A 793 -26.83 -25.97 -28.65
C ARG A 793 -27.27 -25.25 -29.95
N PRO A 794 -27.99 -24.11 -29.86
CA PRO A 794 -28.40 -23.35 -31.03
C PRO A 794 -27.20 -22.94 -31.88
N GLY A 795 -27.17 -23.32 -33.16
CA GLY A 795 -26.10 -22.98 -34.08
C GLY A 795 -24.87 -23.90 -34.05
N ALA A 796 -24.92 -25.05 -33.39
CA ALA A 796 -23.81 -26.03 -33.44
C ALA A 796 -23.58 -26.61 -34.85
N ALA A 797 -24.62 -26.63 -35.71
CA ALA A 797 -24.58 -27.14 -37.08
C ALA A 797 -24.53 -26.01 -38.14
N THR A 798 -23.61 -25.05 -37.98
CA THR A 798 -23.46 -23.95 -38.95
C THR A 798 -22.73 -24.34 -40.23
N SER A 799 -22.01 -25.47 -40.24
CA SER A 799 -21.31 -26.01 -41.42
C SER A 799 -21.73 -27.47 -41.70
N ASP A 800 -21.62 -27.90 -42.95
CA ASP A 800 -21.88 -29.29 -43.36
C ASP A 800 -20.98 -30.29 -42.61
N ALA A 801 -19.72 -29.91 -42.36
CA ALA A 801 -18.78 -30.71 -41.58
C ALA A 801 -19.25 -30.87 -40.13
N SER A 802 -19.72 -29.79 -39.50
CA SER A 802 -20.28 -29.82 -38.14
C SER A 802 -21.55 -30.67 -38.07
N CYS A 803 -22.41 -30.62 -39.09
CA CYS A 803 -23.63 -31.43 -39.15
C CYS A 803 -23.33 -32.94 -39.16
N SER A 804 -22.37 -33.38 -39.98
CA SER A 804 -21.96 -34.79 -40.04
C SER A 804 -21.36 -35.30 -38.72
N GLN A 805 -20.58 -34.46 -38.04
CA GLN A 805 -20.00 -34.78 -36.74
C GLN A 805 -21.06 -34.84 -35.64
N ILE A 806 -22.03 -33.92 -35.63
CA ILE A 806 -23.15 -33.95 -34.68
C ILE A 806 -23.97 -35.24 -34.84
N GLN A 807 -24.23 -35.70 -36.07
CA GLN A 807 -24.92 -36.98 -36.30
C GLN A 807 -24.14 -38.18 -35.76
N ALA A 808 -22.81 -38.20 -35.95
CA ALA A 808 -21.95 -39.25 -35.40
C ALA A 808 -21.93 -39.23 -33.87
N ILE A 809 -21.91 -38.04 -33.25
CA ILE A 809 -22.01 -37.86 -31.79
C ILE A 809 -23.37 -38.35 -31.28
N THR A 810 -24.48 -38.00 -31.95
CA THR A 810 -25.82 -38.46 -31.55
C THR A 810 -25.93 -39.97 -31.60
N ALA A 811 -25.42 -40.62 -32.66
CA ALA A 811 -25.42 -42.08 -32.75
C ALA A 811 -24.62 -42.74 -31.62
N ALA A 812 -23.41 -42.23 -31.33
CA ALA A 812 -22.58 -42.74 -30.24
C ALA A 812 -23.18 -42.46 -28.84
N CYS A 813 -23.91 -41.36 -28.67
CA CYS A 813 -24.63 -41.06 -27.43
C CYS A 813 -25.73 -42.11 -27.17
N ILE A 814 -26.53 -42.43 -28.20
CA ILE A 814 -27.56 -43.48 -28.12
C ILE A 814 -26.95 -44.85 -27.76
N GLU A 815 -25.81 -45.21 -28.37
CA GLU A 815 -25.11 -46.45 -28.03
C GLU A 815 -24.69 -46.51 -26.55
N LEU A 816 -24.18 -45.39 -26.02
CA LEU A 816 -23.82 -45.28 -24.60
C LEU A 816 -25.04 -45.35 -23.68
N ASP A 817 -26.14 -44.67 -24.02
CA ASP A 817 -27.38 -44.70 -23.24
C ASP A 817 -27.97 -46.11 -23.16
N VAL A 818 -27.95 -46.86 -24.27
CA VAL A 818 -28.38 -48.26 -24.29
C VAL A 818 -27.50 -49.10 -23.36
N ALA A 819 -26.17 -48.96 -23.44
CA ALA A 819 -25.25 -49.69 -22.58
C ALA A 819 -25.44 -49.37 -21.08
N LEU A 820 -25.68 -48.09 -20.73
CA LEU A 820 -25.96 -47.65 -19.37
C LEU A 820 -27.34 -48.14 -18.87
N ALA A 821 -28.35 -48.16 -19.75
CA ALA A 821 -29.68 -48.65 -19.42
C ALA A 821 -29.68 -50.16 -19.16
N GLU A 822 -28.97 -50.96 -19.95
CA GLU A 822 -28.84 -52.41 -19.75
C GLU A 822 -28.27 -52.76 -18.35
N LEU A 823 -27.33 -51.95 -17.86
CA LEU A 823 -26.85 -52.07 -16.49
C LEU A 823 -27.88 -51.60 -15.46
N SER A 824 -28.60 -50.50 -15.72
CA SER A 824 -29.58 -49.94 -14.79
C SER A 824 -30.79 -50.86 -14.57
N PHE A 825 -31.23 -51.58 -15.60
CA PHE A 825 -32.33 -52.55 -15.50
C PHE A 825 -31.96 -53.84 -14.75
N SER A 826 -30.66 -54.12 -14.61
CA SER A 826 -30.16 -55.40 -14.11
C SER A 826 -29.77 -55.39 -12.62
N PHE A 827 -29.82 -54.26 -11.91
CA PHE A 827 -29.24 -54.16 -10.56
C PHE A 827 -30.08 -53.38 -9.53
N PRO A 828 -30.27 -53.91 -8.30
CA PRO A 828 -30.41 -53.08 -7.11
C PRO A 828 -29.03 -52.56 -6.65
N PRO A 829 -28.94 -51.43 -5.91
CA PRO A 829 -27.67 -50.92 -5.39
C PRO A 829 -27.14 -51.82 -4.25
N PRO A 830 -25.80 -51.99 -4.09
CA PRO A 830 -24.69 -51.30 -4.76
C PRO A 830 -23.92 -52.16 -5.81
N PRO A 831 -23.16 -51.51 -6.72
CA PRO A 831 -22.21 -52.16 -7.63
C PRO A 831 -21.29 -53.16 -6.92
N SER A 832 -21.16 -54.36 -7.49
CA SER A 832 -20.34 -55.46 -6.99
C SER A 832 -19.23 -55.79 -7.99
N LEU A 833 -18.21 -56.60 -7.63
CA LEU A 833 -17.22 -57.03 -8.63
C LEU A 833 -17.84 -57.68 -9.86
N ALA A 834 -18.97 -58.35 -9.71
CA ALA A 834 -19.65 -58.99 -10.83
C ALA A 834 -20.06 -57.96 -11.91
N THR A 835 -20.21 -56.68 -11.55
CA THR A 835 -20.50 -55.61 -12.50
C THR A 835 -19.27 -55.07 -13.20
N LEU A 836 -18.07 -55.22 -12.63
CA LEU A 836 -16.86 -54.64 -13.20
C LEU A 836 -16.55 -55.20 -14.61
N PRO A 837 -16.62 -56.53 -14.87
CA PRO A 837 -16.48 -57.06 -16.23
C PRO A 837 -17.55 -56.55 -17.19
N LEU A 838 -18.78 -56.33 -16.70
CA LEU A 838 -19.87 -55.78 -17.52
C LEU A 838 -19.56 -54.33 -17.93
N TYR A 839 -19.15 -53.48 -16.99
CA TYR A 839 -18.71 -52.11 -17.31
C TYR A 839 -17.57 -52.09 -18.34
N GLN A 840 -16.57 -52.95 -18.16
CA GLN A 840 -15.44 -53.05 -19.10
C GLN A 840 -15.85 -53.57 -20.49
N ALA A 841 -16.84 -54.47 -20.56
CA ALA A 841 -17.25 -55.11 -21.82
C ALA A 841 -18.31 -54.32 -22.60
N THR A 842 -19.18 -53.56 -21.94
CA THR A 842 -20.31 -52.87 -22.59
C THR A 842 -20.18 -51.35 -22.52
N VAL A 843 -20.08 -50.77 -21.31
CA VAL A 843 -20.13 -49.32 -21.12
C VAL A 843 -18.85 -48.61 -21.55
N VAL A 844 -17.68 -49.11 -21.13
CA VAL A 844 -16.39 -48.46 -21.44
C VAL A 844 -16.14 -48.40 -22.96
N PRO A 845 -16.38 -49.45 -23.76
CA PRO A 845 -16.26 -49.37 -25.21
C PRO A 845 -17.22 -48.36 -25.85
N ALA A 846 -18.50 -48.35 -25.44
CA ALA A 846 -19.48 -47.39 -25.95
C ALA A 846 -19.08 -45.94 -25.60
N ALA A 847 -18.66 -45.71 -24.35
CA ALA A 847 -18.17 -44.42 -23.89
C ALA A 847 -16.91 -43.99 -24.65
N ALA A 848 -16.00 -44.92 -24.97
CA ALA A 848 -14.80 -44.64 -25.76
C ALA A 848 -15.13 -44.25 -27.22
N THR A 849 -16.14 -44.87 -27.83
CA THR A 849 -16.66 -44.45 -29.14
C THR A 849 -17.18 -43.02 -29.08
N LEU A 850 -18.02 -42.68 -28.08
CA LEU A 850 -18.52 -41.32 -27.89
C LEU A 850 -17.39 -40.32 -27.64
N ALA A 851 -16.45 -40.67 -26.76
CA ALA A 851 -15.27 -39.86 -26.45
C ALA A 851 -14.45 -39.54 -27.71
N THR A 852 -14.25 -40.52 -28.58
CA THR A 852 -13.55 -40.35 -29.87
C THR A 852 -14.29 -39.32 -30.74
N LYS A 853 -15.63 -39.42 -30.84
CA LYS A 853 -16.43 -38.48 -31.65
C LYS A 853 -16.46 -37.07 -31.07
N LEU A 854 -16.55 -36.93 -29.75
CA LEU A 854 -16.43 -35.62 -29.10
C LEU A 854 -15.04 -35.00 -29.32
N GLN A 855 -13.98 -35.79 -29.25
CA GLN A 855 -12.62 -35.30 -29.56
C GLN A 855 -12.49 -34.89 -31.03
N GLU A 856 -12.97 -35.68 -32.00
CA GLU A 856 -12.99 -35.30 -33.41
C GLU A 856 -13.69 -33.94 -33.61
N TYR A 857 -14.81 -33.71 -32.92
CA TYR A 857 -15.52 -32.43 -32.94
C TYR A 857 -14.72 -31.28 -32.30
N TRP A 858 -14.10 -31.50 -31.13
CA TRP A 858 -13.28 -30.47 -30.47
C TRP A 858 -11.99 -30.13 -31.23
N GLN A 859 -11.57 -30.99 -32.15
CA GLN A 859 -10.45 -30.76 -33.07
C GLN A 859 -10.84 -30.04 -34.37
N LEU A 860 -12.11 -29.69 -34.56
CA LEU A 860 -12.53 -28.87 -35.70
C LEU A 860 -11.83 -27.50 -35.68
N PRO A 861 -11.44 -26.93 -36.83
CA PRO A 861 -10.67 -25.68 -36.90
C PRO A 861 -11.26 -24.51 -36.11
N GLU A 862 -12.59 -24.38 -36.10
CA GLU A 862 -13.31 -23.31 -35.38
C GLU A 862 -13.16 -23.46 -33.85
N GLN A 863 -13.23 -24.69 -33.35
CA GLN A 863 -13.03 -25.01 -31.94
C GLN A 863 -11.57 -24.80 -31.55
N LEU A 864 -10.64 -25.26 -32.39
CA LEU A 864 -9.21 -25.02 -32.22
C LEU A 864 -8.86 -23.54 -32.23
N GLN A 865 -9.50 -22.71 -33.06
CA GLN A 865 -9.26 -21.27 -33.07
C GLN A 865 -9.67 -20.62 -31.75
N THR A 866 -10.81 -21.03 -31.20
CA THR A 866 -11.27 -20.55 -29.88
C THR A 866 -10.30 -20.96 -28.78
N ASN A 867 -9.92 -22.24 -28.73
CA ASN A 867 -8.94 -22.75 -27.77
C ASN A 867 -7.57 -22.06 -27.90
N ARG A 868 -7.12 -21.81 -29.14
CA ARG A 868 -5.87 -21.08 -29.41
C ARG A 868 -5.95 -19.62 -28.97
N LEU A 869 -7.09 -18.97 -29.12
CA LEU A 869 -7.29 -17.59 -28.65
C LEU A 869 -7.21 -17.54 -27.12
N GLU A 870 -7.84 -18.48 -26.42
CA GLU A 870 -7.76 -18.58 -24.96
C GLU A 870 -6.33 -18.87 -24.49
N ALA A 871 -5.67 -19.85 -25.11
CA ALA A 871 -4.26 -20.13 -24.85
C ALA A 871 -3.36 -18.93 -25.15
N ALA A 872 -3.64 -18.16 -26.21
CA ALA A 872 -2.92 -16.95 -26.55
C ALA A 872 -3.18 -15.80 -25.55
N ARG A 873 -4.40 -15.67 -25.02
CA ARG A 873 -4.71 -14.70 -23.94
C ARG A 873 -3.97 -15.06 -22.66
N ALA A 874 -4.00 -16.34 -22.27
CA ALA A 874 -3.19 -16.84 -21.17
C ALA A 874 -1.70 -16.62 -21.43
N ALA A 875 -1.23 -16.80 -22.68
CA ALA A 875 0.14 -16.54 -23.08
C ALA A 875 0.53 -15.05 -23.04
N ALA A 876 -0.35 -14.16 -23.47
CA ALA A 876 -0.14 -12.72 -23.45
C ALA A 876 -0.10 -12.19 -22.01
N ALA A 877 -0.84 -12.81 -21.07
CA ALA A 877 -0.66 -12.55 -19.65
C ALA A 877 0.75 -12.94 -19.14
N ARG A 878 1.51 -13.76 -19.90
CA ARG A 878 2.92 -14.13 -19.63
C ARG A 878 3.93 -13.23 -20.36
N SER A 879 3.60 -12.65 -21.52
CA SER A 879 4.60 -12.04 -22.43
C SER A 879 5.34 -10.83 -21.85
N CYS A 880 4.73 -10.01 -20.98
CA CYS A 880 5.47 -8.94 -20.32
C CYS A 880 6.50 -9.48 -19.28
N ALA A 881 6.44 -10.76 -18.87
CA ALA A 881 7.50 -11.40 -18.07
C ALA A 881 8.73 -11.84 -18.89
N TYR A 882 8.51 -12.45 -20.07
CA TYR A 882 9.59 -12.93 -20.93
C TYR A 882 10.41 -11.81 -21.59
N LEU A 883 9.80 -10.66 -21.84
CA LEU A 883 10.48 -9.50 -22.41
C LEU A 883 11.39 -8.76 -21.41
N ARG A 884 11.60 -9.31 -20.21
CA ARG A 884 12.29 -8.63 -19.09
C ARG A 884 11.70 -7.24 -18.83
N CYS A 885 10.43 -7.03 -19.17
CA CYS A 885 9.80 -5.74 -19.01
C CYS A 885 9.85 -5.40 -17.52
N ALA A 886 10.40 -4.23 -17.18
CA ALA A 886 10.42 -3.73 -15.80
C ALA A 886 9.00 -3.67 -15.20
N ASN A 887 7.97 -3.69 -16.05
CA ASN A 887 6.55 -3.80 -15.70
C ASN A 887 6.07 -5.23 -15.40
N LEU A 888 6.93 -6.19 -15.06
CA LEU A 888 6.53 -7.33 -14.21
C LEU A 888 5.74 -6.85 -12.96
N GLY A 889 5.98 -5.60 -12.57
CA GLY A 889 5.25 -4.87 -11.56
C GLY A 889 3.97 -4.14 -11.95
N GLY A 890 3.64 -4.03 -13.23
CA GLY A 890 2.40 -3.41 -13.68
C GLY A 890 1.19 -4.20 -13.19
N GLU A 891 0.08 -3.51 -12.91
CA GLU A 891 -1.21 -4.06 -12.52
C GLU A 891 -1.85 -4.89 -13.64
N GLY A 892 -1.14 -5.89 -14.17
CA GLY A 892 -1.76 -6.95 -14.94
C GLY A 892 -2.64 -7.75 -13.98
N GLY A 893 -3.81 -7.20 -13.65
CA GLY A 893 -4.90 -7.89 -12.96
C GLY A 893 -5.50 -8.96 -13.86
N ALA A 894 -6.63 -9.54 -13.46
CA ALA A 894 -7.34 -10.57 -14.22
C ALA A 894 -7.63 -10.20 -15.70
N LEU A 895 -7.53 -8.92 -16.06
CA LEU A 895 -7.69 -8.40 -17.42
C LEU A 895 -6.41 -8.39 -18.29
N ALA A 896 -5.26 -8.84 -17.79
CA ALA A 896 -4.05 -8.95 -18.61
C ALA A 896 -4.30 -9.90 -19.80
N GLY A 897 -4.25 -9.39 -21.02
CA GLY A 897 -4.57 -10.15 -22.25
C GLY A 897 -5.95 -9.84 -22.86
N THR A 898 -6.78 -9.01 -22.23
CA THR A 898 -8.06 -8.54 -22.81
C THR A 898 -7.92 -7.37 -23.78
N GLY A 899 -6.68 -6.93 -24.07
CA GLY A 899 -6.40 -5.83 -25.01
C GLY A 899 -6.51 -4.42 -24.43
N SER A 900 -6.87 -4.24 -23.15
CA SER A 900 -6.96 -2.91 -22.52
C SER A 900 -5.62 -2.35 -22.00
N SER A 901 -4.60 -3.21 -21.86
CA SER A 901 -3.26 -2.79 -21.44
C SER A 901 -2.48 -2.21 -22.62
N THR A 902 -2.52 -0.88 -22.77
CA THR A 902 -1.77 -0.12 -23.79
C THR A 902 -0.26 0.01 -23.48
N ARG A 903 0.24 -0.60 -22.39
CA ARG A 903 1.56 -0.29 -21.81
C ARG A 903 2.73 -1.15 -22.30
N CYS A 904 2.49 -2.29 -22.95
CA CYS A 904 3.57 -3.06 -23.60
C CYS A 904 3.52 -2.73 -25.10
N ARG A 905 4.13 -1.59 -25.50
CA ARG A 905 4.36 -1.19 -26.91
C ARG A 905 5.84 -1.21 -27.24
#